data_AF-F7JV85-F1
#
_entry.id   AF-F7JV85-F1
#
_cell.length_a   1.000
_cell.length_b   1.000
_cell.length_c   1.000
_cell.angle_alpha   90.00
_cell.angle_beta   90.00
_cell.angle_gamma   90.00
#
_symmetry.space_group_name_H-M   'P 1'
#
loop_
_entity.id
_entity.type
_entity.pdbx_description
1 polymer ?
#
loop_
_entity_poly.entity_id
_entity_poly.type
_entity_poly.pdbx_seq_one_letter_code
_entity_poly.pdbx_strand_id
1 'polypeptide(L)'
;MIGTTTALTGFPAVVLAQENMQEAVTSEQEEKYTKVSVKNPVADSEELTGEGQNNGRAQHAFDGNESTVWHTLWSQDGQKKMPHWISYSLDQVTKIERIDYLGKPAQNGVGNGVFKNIDVYYTTDPGADPASDTGWKKAGSFENITYSPSTGTGTNRAATFEFDPVEALKVKIVVRESYSSGSGQEPENQYANALEITTYAVNDVPEDKLEIGVTIDDQSYTGKSIQEIVDKNSITPKNVESLSITNGNLEYKDLVWLGGVTDHNVKFRNLKRLTVDLEHTKMYTETGEETKALPAYAFSGLNNLEEVRLSGVKELGSFCFLNAGNRSSQGLEVFEISSVTKIANHAFNGAKFTVRMKTLSLPNAQIIGNSAFDSGGANFTSVDLSGIVELGENAFKECSFEELVFPESLRSIGRNATPIKERASVTFLSETAPEMPTITGHTPFGDTDELKEKNAAVTVPGAGISSYYGEKVTNTSVFVKEDINPIFRNWNINATGHCLVKYMVDSKESFAFVPEGEKIGEARLPEVTIPEGKVFKGWSEKEDGSGELFTKDSKVEKNITLYPVFEEKKNTPPVINVEDKELTVGDTFDPLEGVTATDEEDGDISGSIEVLNNEVDTTKVGIYKVTYKVTDSQGASTTKTIYVTVNPKQEVLNEVPVIDASDRVLTEGDAFDVLEGVTATDKEDGDISGSIEVLNNEVDTTKVGIYKVTYKVTDSQGASTTKTIYVTVKSKTGSAE
;
A
#
# COMPACT_ATOMS: atom_id res chain seq x y z
N MET A 1 -3.98 21.92 82.98
CA MET A 1 -2.91 22.95 82.95
C MET A 1 -2.13 22.85 84.24
N ILE A 2 -0.82 22.58 84.33
CA ILE A 2 0.22 22.12 83.42
C ILE A 2 1.12 21.28 84.35
N GLY A 3 1.43 20.04 83.96
CA GLY A 3 2.31 19.14 84.71
C GLY A 3 3.76 19.25 84.24
N THR A 4 4.67 19.43 85.18
CA THR A 4 6.12 19.24 85.06
C THR A 4 6.47 17.75 85.01
N THR A 5 7.54 17.36 84.27
CA THR A 5 8.64 16.48 84.75
C THR A 5 9.68 16.17 83.65
N THR A 6 10.91 16.56 83.95
CA THR A 6 12.21 15.85 83.86
C THR A 6 12.36 14.62 82.97
N ALA A 7 13.44 14.58 82.17
CA ALA A 7 14.09 13.35 81.73
C ALA A 7 15.61 13.44 81.92
N LEU A 8 16.16 12.49 82.68
CA LEU A 8 17.58 12.20 82.87
C LEU A 8 17.83 10.78 82.34
N THR A 9 18.69 10.70 81.32
CA THR A 9 19.67 9.66 80.92
C THR A 9 19.50 8.18 81.31
N GLY A 10 19.74 7.29 80.33
CA GLY A 10 20.42 6.00 80.55
C GLY A 10 20.33 4.91 79.46
N PHE A 11 21.31 4.89 78.53
CA PHE A 11 22.07 3.75 77.91
C PHE A 11 21.33 2.54 77.24
N PRO A 12 21.95 1.58 76.50
CA PRO A 12 23.15 1.53 75.64
C PRO A 12 22.95 0.68 74.32
N ALA A 13 21.73 0.58 73.76
CA ALA A 13 21.45 -0.41 72.69
C ALA A 13 21.81 0.03 71.25
N VAL A 14 21.99 1.34 71.02
CA VAL A 14 22.16 1.89 69.66
C VAL A 14 23.59 1.72 69.13
N VAL A 15 24.59 1.59 70.01
CA VAL A 15 26.00 1.47 69.61
C VAL A 15 26.34 0.05 69.14
N LEU A 16 25.82 -0.99 69.82
CA LEU A 16 26.04 -2.40 69.44
C LEU A 16 25.34 -2.80 68.13
N ALA A 17 24.23 -2.15 67.76
CA ALA A 17 23.52 -2.41 66.51
C ALA A 17 24.20 -1.76 65.30
N GLN A 18 24.87 -0.61 65.48
CA GLN A 18 25.67 0.00 64.42
C GLN A 18 27.00 -0.73 64.21
N GLU A 19 27.66 -1.21 65.27
CA GLU A 19 28.90 -2.00 65.14
C GLU A 19 28.62 -3.37 64.49
N ASN A 20 27.55 -4.08 64.85
CA ASN A 20 27.19 -5.36 64.23
C ASN A 20 26.70 -5.24 62.78
N MET A 21 26.03 -4.14 62.39
CA MET A 21 25.67 -3.90 60.98
C MET A 21 26.90 -3.56 60.14
N GLN A 22 27.89 -2.88 60.72
CA GLN A 22 29.11 -2.52 60.02
C GLN A 22 30.05 -3.72 59.86
N GLU A 23 30.07 -4.66 60.82
CA GLU A 23 30.77 -5.96 60.72
C GLU A 23 30.09 -6.94 59.74
N ALA A 24 28.75 -6.97 59.64
CA ALA A 24 28.05 -7.83 58.69
C ALA A 24 28.19 -7.36 57.23
N VAL A 25 28.05 -6.06 56.97
CA VAL A 25 28.25 -5.45 55.63
C VAL A 25 29.70 -5.56 55.17
N THR A 26 30.67 -5.51 56.09
CA THR A 26 32.08 -5.77 55.75
C THR A 26 32.34 -7.24 55.45
N SER A 27 31.71 -8.18 56.16
CA SER A 27 31.86 -9.62 55.91
C SER A 27 31.29 -10.09 54.56
N GLU A 28 30.17 -9.53 54.10
CA GLU A 28 29.56 -9.86 52.79
C GLU A 28 30.31 -9.19 51.62
N GLN A 29 30.83 -7.96 51.81
CA GLN A 29 31.70 -7.33 50.81
C GLN A 29 33.06 -8.04 50.67
N GLU A 30 33.60 -8.59 51.76
CA GLU A 30 34.82 -9.43 51.74
C GLU A 30 34.61 -10.77 51.02
N GLU A 31 33.38 -11.30 50.95
CA GLU A 31 33.08 -12.53 50.19
C GLU A 31 32.96 -12.30 48.66
N LYS A 32 32.38 -11.18 48.22
CA LYS A 32 32.22 -10.84 46.79
C LYS A 32 33.52 -10.32 46.14
N TYR A 33 34.31 -9.57 46.90
CA TYR A 33 35.46 -8.84 46.38
C TYR A 33 36.77 -9.29 47.03
N THR A 34 37.78 -9.57 46.22
CA THR A 34 39.14 -9.83 46.72
C THR A 34 40.11 -8.81 46.14
N LYS A 35 40.85 -8.11 47.03
CA LYS A 35 41.89 -7.14 46.62
C LYS A 35 42.92 -7.85 45.74
N VAL A 36 43.17 -7.31 44.54
CA VAL A 36 44.15 -7.88 43.62
C VAL A 36 45.50 -7.19 43.75
N SER A 37 46.55 -7.98 43.62
CA SER A 37 47.92 -7.48 43.53
C SER A 37 48.11 -6.69 42.23
N VAL A 38 48.75 -5.54 42.35
CA VAL A 38 49.04 -4.62 41.25
C VAL A 38 50.55 -4.58 40.99
N LYS A 39 50.96 -4.50 39.72
CA LYS A 39 52.34 -4.42 39.27
C LYS A 39 52.53 -3.33 38.21
N ASN A 40 53.77 -2.87 38.08
CA ASN A 40 54.21 -1.92 37.04
C ASN A 40 53.34 -0.67 36.91
N PRO A 41 53.02 0.04 38.03
CA PRO A 41 52.29 1.29 37.94
C PRO A 41 53.12 2.34 37.21
N VAL A 42 52.48 3.01 36.26
CA VAL A 42 53.05 4.07 35.44
C VAL A 42 52.00 5.15 35.23
N ALA A 43 52.42 6.41 35.16
CA ALA A 43 51.52 7.52 34.89
C ALA A 43 52.03 8.36 33.72
N ASP A 44 51.16 9.18 33.15
CA ASP A 44 51.53 10.14 32.12
C ASP A 44 52.53 11.18 32.64
N SER A 45 52.46 11.47 33.94
CA SER A 45 53.31 12.44 34.63
C SER A 45 53.52 12.06 36.10
N GLU A 46 54.72 12.29 36.63
CA GLU A 46 55.10 12.03 38.02
C GLU A 46 55.89 13.22 38.58
N GLU A 47 55.55 13.67 39.79
CA GLU A 47 56.32 14.68 40.49
C GLU A 47 57.50 14.05 41.23
N LEU A 48 58.72 14.19 40.71
CA LEU A 48 59.90 13.59 41.32
C LEU A 48 60.62 14.51 42.33
N THR A 49 60.26 15.80 42.37
CA THR A 49 60.97 16.84 43.12
C THR A 49 60.03 17.89 43.72
N GLY A 50 59.51 17.67 44.94
CA GLY A 50 58.73 18.70 45.63
C GLY A 50 57.73 18.19 46.66
N GLU A 51 57.34 16.91 46.56
CA GLU A 51 56.39 16.27 47.49
C GLU A 51 57.07 15.63 48.73
N GLY A 52 58.36 15.91 48.95
CA GLY A 52 59.17 15.32 50.02
C GLY A 52 59.94 14.06 49.60
N GLN A 53 60.75 13.51 50.51
CA GLN A 53 61.55 12.31 50.25
C GLN A 53 60.62 11.09 50.08
N ASN A 54 60.64 10.46 48.90
CA ASN A 54 59.83 9.29 48.50
C ASN A 54 58.34 9.56 48.20
N ASN A 55 58.01 10.67 47.51
CA ASN A 55 56.64 10.96 47.05
C ASN A 55 56.59 11.39 45.58
N GLY A 56 55.39 11.30 45.00
CA GLY A 56 54.98 11.81 43.68
C GLY A 56 55.03 10.81 42.52
N ARG A 57 55.62 9.62 42.72
CA ARG A 57 55.63 8.51 41.74
C ARG A 57 54.32 7.73 41.70
N ALA A 58 53.96 7.18 40.55
CA ALA A 58 52.75 6.37 40.33
C ALA A 58 52.66 5.16 41.27
N GLN A 59 53.79 4.56 41.62
CA GLN A 59 53.85 3.43 42.57
C GLN A 59 53.25 3.74 43.94
N HIS A 60 53.28 5.00 44.36
CA HIS A 60 52.77 5.41 45.67
C HIS A 60 51.25 5.45 45.73
N ALA A 61 50.55 5.33 44.59
CA ALA A 61 49.11 5.07 44.59
C ALA A 61 48.77 3.61 44.92
N PHE A 62 49.75 2.70 45.02
CA PHE A 62 49.51 1.25 45.15
C PHE A 62 50.33 0.58 46.26
N ASP A 63 51.03 1.35 47.10
CA ASP A 63 51.90 0.80 48.14
C ASP A 63 51.20 0.57 49.49
N GLY A 64 49.90 0.90 49.57
CA GLY A 64 49.08 0.73 50.78
C GLY A 64 49.46 1.69 51.92
N ASN A 65 50.21 2.75 51.63
CA ASN A 65 50.65 3.73 52.61
C ASN A 65 50.03 5.10 52.31
N GLU A 66 49.00 5.48 53.05
CA GLU A 66 48.34 6.79 52.89
C GLU A 66 49.25 8.01 53.19
N SER A 67 50.45 7.79 53.74
CA SER A 67 51.45 8.87 53.93
C SER A 67 52.28 9.15 52.67
N THR A 68 52.17 8.28 51.66
CA THR A 68 52.80 8.46 50.35
C THR A 68 51.77 8.78 49.27
N VAL A 69 52.19 9.40 48.17
CA VAL A 69 51.26 9.90 47.15
C VAL A 69 51.80 9.82 45.74
N TRP A 70 50.97 9.43 44.78
CA TRP A 70 51.20 9.79 43.38
C TRP A 70 50.65 11.20 43.13
N HIS A 71 51.45 12.03 42.45
CA HIS A 71 51.04 13.37 42.03
C HIS A 71 51.61 13.64 40.64
N THR A 72 50.82 14.22 39.74
CA THR A 72 51.29 14.70 38.44
C THR A 72 52.31 15.82 38.60
N LEU A 73 53.27 15.97 37.68
CA LEU A 73 54.32 16.99 37.76
C LEU A 73 53.74 18.42 37.92
N TRP A 74 54.17 19.16 38.93
CA TRP A 74 53.73 20.55 39.19
C TRP A 74 54.70 21.62 38.65
N SER A 75 55.97 21.26 38.40
CA SER A 75 56.99 22.19 37.90
C SER A 75 56.65 22.71 36.49
N GLN A 76 56.92 23.99 36.23
CA GLN A 76 56.57 24.67 34.97
C GLN A 76 57.30 24.13 33.73
N ASP A 77 58.47 23.49 33.89
CA ASP A 77 59.18 22.84 32.79
C ASP A 77 58.71 21.39 32.61
N GLY A 78 57.99 21.11 31.51
CA GLY A 78 57.55 19.75 31.14
C GLY A 78 56.16 19.34 31.62
N GLN A 79 55.37 20.27 32.17
CA GLN A 79 54.00 20.03 32.64
C GLN A 79 53.10 19.52 31.49
N LYS A 80 52.49 18.33 31.68
CA LYS A 80 51.44 17.83 30.78
C LYS A 80 50.10 18.46 31.17
N LYS A 81 49.28 18.79 30.17
CA LYS A 81 47.89 19.23 30.40
C LYS A 81 46.98 18.01 30.55
N MET A 82 45.86 18.19 31.26
CA MET A 82 44.76 17.22 31.27
C MET A 82 44.38 16.79 29.83
N PRO A 83 43.91 15.55 29.64
CA PRO A 83 43.67 14.53 30.66
C PRO A 83 44.95 13.86 31.15
N HIS A 84 45.00 13.52 32.44
CA HIS A 84 46.06 12.69 33.02
C HIS A 84 45.65 11.23 33.01
N TRP A 85 46.63 10.33 33.10
CA TRP A 85 46.32 8.92 33.27
C TRP A 85 47.32 8.23 34.19
N ILE A 86 46.82 7.24 34.91
CA ILE A 86 47.62 6.26 35.64
C ILE A 86 47.20 4.87 35.18
N SER A 87 48.18 4.01 34.93
CA SER A 87 47.97 2.66 34.42
C SER A 87 48.83 1.67 35.20
N TYR A 88 48.32 0.45 35.31
CA TYR A 88 48.94 -0.62 36.07
C TYR A 88 48.53 -1.99 35.52
N SER A 89 49.32 -3.00 35.86
CA SER A 89 49.09 -4.40 35.44
C SER A 89 48.62 -5.24 36.63
N LEU A 90 47.80 -6.24 36.35
CA LEU A 90 47.42 -7.29 37.28
C LEU A 90 48.34 -8.51 37.10
N ASP A 91 48.39 -9.40 38.09
CA ASP A 91 49.25 -10.60 38.04
C ASP A 91 48.88 -11.57 36.91
N GLN A 92 47.60 -11.63 36.58
CA GLN A 92 47.01 -12.46 35.53
C GLN A 92 45.74 -11.78 35.01
N VAL A 93 45.19 -12.29 33.91
CA VAL A 93 43.85 -11.87 33.46
C VAL A 93 42.87 -12.18 34.59
N THR A 94 42.25 -11.13 35.13
CA THR A 94 41.38 -11.19 36.30
C THR A 94 40.08 -10.48 35.97
N LYS A 95 38.95 -11.09 36.35
CA LYS A 95 37.63 -10.48 36.25
C LYS A 95 37.50 -9.44 37.36
N ILE A 96 37.35 -8.17 36.99
CA ILE A 96 37.26 -7.04 37.92
C ILE A 96 35.96 -6.28 37.67
N GLU A 97 35.36 -5.73 38.72
CA GLU A 97 34.14 -4.90 38.62
C GLU A 97 34.18 -3.66 39.54
N ARG A 98 35.20 -3.55 40.42
CA ARG A 98 35.32 -2.48 41.42
C ARG A 98 36.75 -1.96 41.55
N ILE A 99 36.87 -0.62 41.63
CA ILE A 99 38.10 0.10 41.97
C ILE A 99 37.78 1.12 43.06
N ASP A 100 38.50 1.08 44.17
CA ASP A 100 38.46 2.11 45.21
C ASP A 100 39.61 3.10 45.03
N TYR A 101 39.32 4.37 45.27
CA TYR A 101 40.23 5.50 45.15
C TYR A 101 40.26 6.30 46.44
N LEU A 102 41.44 6.76 46.83
CA LEU A 102 41.66 7.69 47.93
C LEU A 102 42.54 8.85 47.46
N GLY A 103 42.00 10.07 47.48
CA GLY A 103 42.72 11.30 47.16
C GLY A 103 43.37 11.99 48.37
N LYS A 104 44.26 12.96 48.11
CA LYS A 104 44.90 13.79 49.16
C LYS A 104 43.86 14.53 50.02
N PRO A 105 44.11 14.71 51.33
CA PRO A 105 43.29 15.60 52.16
C PRO A 105 43.36 17.05 51.69
N ALA A 106 42.30 17.81 51.97
CA ALA A 106 42.28 19.25 51.70
C ALA A 106 43.42 19.97 52.43
N GLN A 107 44.21 20.76 51.72
CA GLN A 107 45.04 21.78 52.35
C GLN A 107 44.28 23.11 52.29
N ASN A 108 44.02 23.73 53.44
CA ASN A 108 43.26 25.00 53.55
C ASN A 108 41.86 24.98 52.88
N GLY A 109 41.18 23.83 52.88
CA GLY A 109 39.86 23.69 52.26
C GLY A 109 39.88 23.49 50.73
N VAL A 110 41.04 23.18 50.15
CA VAL A 110 41.19 22.92 48.72
C VAL A 110 41.73 21.51 48.46
N GLY A 111 41.03 20.76 47.60
CA GLY A 111 41.40 19.41 47.14
C GLY A 111 42.13 19.39 45.80
N ASN A 112 43.29 20.04 45.73
CA ASN A 112 44.06 20.12 44.49
C ASN A 112 44.39 18.73 43.94
N GLY A 113 43.94 18.43 42.73
CA GLY A 113 44.22 17.19 41.99
C GLY A 113 43.39 15.98 42.40
N VAL A 114 42.39 16.15 43.26
CA VAL A 114 41.43 15.06 43.59
C VAL A 114 40.55 14.80 42.38
N PHE A 115 40.30 13.52 42.06
CA PHE A 115 39.51 13.14 40.89
C PHE A 115 38.09 13.73 40.95
N LYS A 116 37.63 14.30 39.83
CA LYS A 116 36.27 14.82 39.66
C LYS A 116 35.51 14.04 38.60
N ASN A 117 36.07 13.96 37.38
CA ASN A 117 35.53 13.17 36.27
C ASN A 117 36.61 12.23 35.75
N ILE A 118 36.33 10.94 35.66
CA ILE A 118 37.28 9.93 35.17
C ILE A 118 36.63 8.96 34.19
N ASP A 119 37.48 8.32 33.40
CA ASP A 119 37.15 7.13 32.63
C ASP A 119 38.04 5.97 33.08
N VAL A 120 37.45 4.77 33.20
CA VAL A 120 38.20 3.54 33.46
C VAL A 120 38.31 2.73 32.18
N TYR A 121 39.52 2.30 31.83
CA TYR A 121 39.82 1.46 30.69
C TYR A 121 40.54 0.19 31.11
N TYR A 122 40.38 -0.86 30.32
CA TYR A 122 40.99 -2.16 30.56
C TYR A 122 41.43 -2.83 29.25
N THR A 123 42.33 -3.81 29.38
CA THR A 123 42.74 -4.68 28.27
C THR A 123 43.30 -6.00 28.78
N THR A 124 43.18 -7.05 27.99
CA THR A 124 43.82 -8.36 28.21
C THR A 124 45.14 -8.49 27.46
N ASP A 125 45.51 -7.52 26.63
CA ASP A 125 46.76 -7.53 25.87
C ASP A 125 47.97 -7.13 26.74
N PRO A 126 48.94 -8.03 26.99
CA PRO A 126 50.15 -7.70 27.75
C PRO A 126 51.03 -6.65 27.07
N GLY A 127 50.91 -6.49 25.74
CA GLY A 127 51.67 -5.54 24.93
C GLY A 127 51.09 -4.14 24.86
N ALA A 128 49.89 -3.90 25.41
CA ALA A 128 49.21 -2.62 25.30
C ALA A 128 50.03 -1.47 25.94
N ASP A 129 50.25 -0.41 25.16
CA ASP A 129 50.91 0.82 25.60
C ASP A 129 49.90 1.73 26.32
N PRO A 130 50.13 2.12 27.58
CA PRO A 130 49.23 3.00 28.32
C PRO A 130 49.18 4.43 27.76
N ALA A 131 50.19 4.87 26.99
CA ALA A 131 50.20 6.17 26.33
C ALA A 131 49.35 6.21 25.04
N SER A 132 48.89 5.04 24.56
CA SER A 132 48.04 4.92 23.37
C SER A 132 46.56 4.72 23.76
N ASP A 133 45.67 5.21 22.90
CA ASP A 133 44.22 4.93 22.99
C ASP A 133 43.83 3.63 22.27
N THR A 134 44.75 3.04 21.49
CA THR A 134 44.50 1.80 20.74
C THR A 134 44.72 0.57 21.64
N GLY A 135 43.83 -0.42 21.55
CA GLY A 135 43.97 -1.69 22.29
C GLY A 135 43.37 -1.68 23.71
N TRP A 136 42.69 -0.60 24.09
CA TRP A 136 42.00 -0.44 25.36
C TRP A 136 40.48 -0.40 25.15
N LYS A 137 39.72 -1.06 26.04
CA LYS A 137 38.25 -1.00 26.10
C LYS A 137 37.83 -0.15 27.29
N LYS A 138 36.75 0.62 27.17
CA LYS A 138 36.22 1.44 28.26
C LYS A 138 35.32 0.58 29.16
N ALA A 139 35.59 0.57 30.45
CA ALA A 139 34.77 -0.11 31.46
C ALA A 139 33.65 0.79 31.99
N GLY A 140 33.92 2.09 32.18
CA GLY A 140 32.92 3.03 32.71
C GLY A 140 33.39 4.48 32.68
N SER A 141 32.47 5.40 32.93
CA SER A 141 32.74 6.84 33.13
C SER A 141 32.11 7.26 34.45
N PHE A 142 32.85 7.99 35.28
CA PHE A 142 32.41 8.42 36.60
C PHE A 142 32.56 9.93 36.71
N GLU A 143 31.44 10.62 36.92
CA GLU A 143 31.36 12.08 36.89
C GLU A 143 30.95 12.66 38.25
N ASN A 144 31.38 13.89 38.52
CA ASN A 144 31.07 14.65 39.73
C ASN A 144 31.38 13.88 41.02
N ILE A 145 32.52 13.18 41.05
CA ILE A 145 33.01 12.50 42.25
C ILE A 145 33.03 13.52 43.38
N THR A 146 32.21 13.29 44.40
CA THR A 146 31.88 14.32 45.38
C THR A 146 33.06 14.58 46.30
N TYR A 147 33.48 15.84 46.39
CA TYR A 147 34.52 16.31 47.29
C TYR A 147 33.95 17.38 48.23
N SER A 148 34.01 17.18 49.56
CA SER A 148 33.54 18.17 50.56
C SER A 148 34.70 18.77 51.35
N PRO A 149 34.99 20.09 51.20
CA PRO A 149 36.07 20.76 51.90
C PRO A 149 35.67 21.28 53.31
N SER A 150 34.93 20.51 54.11
CA SER A 150 34.53 20.98 55.45
C SER A 150 35.62 20.74 56.49
N THR A 151 35.88 21.81 57.25
CA THR A 151 36.77 21.96 58.41
C THR A 151 37.12 20.66 59.15
N GLY A 152 38.25 20.06 58.77
CA GLY A 152 39.15 19.38 59.71
C GLY A 152 38.91 17.91 60.05
N THR A 153 37.79 17.25 59.72
CA THR A 153 37.58 15.84 60.15
C THR A 153 36.68 14.92 59.27
N GLY A 154 36.41 15.18 57.97
CA GLY A 154 35.34 14.45 57.24
C GLY A 154 35.63 13.83 55.85
N THR A 155 35.81 12.50 55.82
CA THR A 155 35.25 11.43 54.94
C THR A 155 35.08 11.51 53.40
N ASN A 156 35.08 12.65 52.69
CA ASN A 156 34.70 12.67 51.25
C ASN A 156 35.87 12.91 50.29
N ARG A 157 36.95 12.14 50.45
CA ARG A 157 38.10 12.08 49.52
C ARG A 157 38.31 10.66 48.96
N ALA A 158 37.45 9.72 49.38
CA ALA A 158 37.42 8.36 48.91
C ALA A 158 36.26 8.21 47.91
N ALA A 159 36.45 7.42 46.87
CA ALA A 159 35.42 7.08 45.91
C ALA A 159 35.52 5.62 45.51
N THR A 160 34.39 5.01 45.21
CA THR A 160 34.31 3.65 44.68
C THR A 160 33.75 3.72 43.27
N PHE A 161 34.43 3.07 42.34
CA PHE A 161 34.07 2.99 40.92
C PHE A 161 33.64 1.55 40.63
N GLU A 162 32.33 1.32 40.54
CA GLU A 162 31.76 0.02 40.14
C GLU A 162 31.29 0.07 38.68
N PHE A 163 31.56 -0.99 37.93
CA PHE A 163 31.25 -1.15 36.50
C PHE A 163 30.97 -2.61 36.17
N ASP A 164 30.37 -2.90 35.01
CA ASP A 164 30.10 -4.27 34.57
C ASP A 164 31.38 -5.13 34.64
N PRO A 165 31.33 -6.40 35.11
CA PRO A 165 32.51 -7.23 35.23
C PRO A 165 33.29 -7.38 33.91
N VAL A 166 34.59 -7.03 33.93
CA VAL A 166 35.47 -7.14 32.77
C VAL A 166 36.70 -7.99 33.07
N GLU A 167 37.14 -8.78 32.09
CA GLU A 167 38.42 -9.46 32.16
C GLU A 167 39.55 -8.48 31.83
N ALA A 168 40.43 -8.22 32.79
CA ALA A 168 41.52 -7.27 32.65
C ALA A 168 42.87 -7.91 33.02
N LEU A 169 43.89 -7.65 32.21
CA LEU A 169 45.30 -7.83 32.57
C LEU A 169 45.95 -6.49 32.91
N LYS A 170 45.52 -5.40 32.27
CA LYS A 170 45.94 -4.04 32.58
C LYS A 170 44.72 -3.14 32.73
N VAL A 171 44.86 -2.14 33.59
CA VAL A 171 43.87 -1.10 33.84
C VAL A 171 44.50 0.27 33.61
N LYS A 172 43.72 1.21 33.09
CA LYS A 172 44.10 2.61 32.87
C LYS A 172 42.98 3.51 33.33
N ILE A 173 43.26 4.36 34.31
CA ILE A 173 42.33 5.39 34.78
C ILE A 173 42.73 6.69 34.11
N VAL A 174 41.83 7.27 33.33
CA VAL A 174 42.00 8.56 32.66
C VAL A 174 41.24 9.62 33.44
N VAL A 175 41.95 10.55 34.04
CA VAL A 175 41.39 11.68 34.77
C VAL A 175 41.06 12.78 33.77
N ARG A 176 39.78 13.05 33.58
CA ARG A 176 39.26 14.08 32.67
C ARG A 176 39.18 15.43 33.36
N GLU A 177 38.74 15.44 34.61
CA GLU A 177 38.69 16.63 35.47
C GLU A 177 39.11 16.29 36.90
N SER A 178 39.65 17.29 37.59
CA SER A 178 40.10 17.21 38.99
C SER A 178 39.76 18.49 39.73
N TYR A 179 39.54 18.47 41.05
CA TYR A 179 39.37 19.70 41.82
C TYR A 179 40.66 20.56 41.88
N SER A 180 40.51 21.89 41.94
CA SER A 180 41.63 22.87 41.95
C SER A 180 41.41 24.03 42.93
N SER A 181 42.46 24.82 43.21
CA SER A 181 42.44 25.94 44.17
C SER A 181 41.74 27.15 43.59
N GLY A 182 40.52 27.39 44.06
CA GLY A 182 39.73 28.55 43.67
C GLY A 182 40.50 29.87 43.83
N SER A 183 40.79 30.50 42.69
CA SER A 183 41.09 31.94 42.62
C SER A 183 40.69 32.57 41.28
N GLY A 184 39.65 32.08 40.60
CA GLY A 184 38.91 32.83 39.56
C GLY A 184 39.72 33.42 38.39
N GLN A 185 40.98 33.02 38.21
CA GLN A 185 41.86 33.33 37.10
C GLN A 185 42.43 31.97 36.64
N GLU A 186 41.69 31.35 35.73
CA GLU A 186 41.83 30.02 35.12
C GLU A 186 43.24 29.58 34.66
N PRO A 187 43.52 28.25 34.50
CA PRO A 187 42.51 27.22 34.25
C PRO A 187 42.29 26.21 35.38
N GLU A 188 41.02 26.04 35.75
CA GLU A 188 40.45 24.87 36.39
C GLU A 188 41.09 23.59 35.82
N ASN A 189 41.53 22.70 36.71
CA ASN A 189 41.81 21.27 36.43
C ASN A 189 43.12 21.00 35.65
N GLN A 190 44.27 20.99 36.33
CA GLN A 190 45.58 20.68 35.69
C GLN A 190 46.41 19.59 36.37
N TYR A 191 45.93 18.98 37.46
CA TYR A 191 46.73 18.02 38.22
C TYR A 191 45.89 16.82 38.63
N ALA A 192 46.54 15.70 38.91
CA ALA A 192 45.90 14.52 39.46
C ALA A 192 46.75 13.95 40.60
N ASN A 193 46.09 13.41 41.63
CA ASN A 193 46.76 12.68 42.70
C ASN A 193 45.94 11.50 43.21
N ALA A 194 46.66 10.53 43.78
CA ALA A 194 46.09 9.42 44.51
C ALA A 194 47.03 8.99 45.66
N LEU A 195 46.47 8.86 46.86
CA LEU A 195 47.12 8.21 48.00
C LEU A 195 47.00 6.69 47.88
N GLU A 196 45.83 6.20 47.45
CA GLU A 196 45.61 4.79 47.23
C GLU A 196 44.62 4.57 46.07
N ILE A 197 44.91 3.55 45.26
CA ILE A 197 44.02 2.96 44.28
C ILE A 197 44.04 1.45 44.55
N THR A 198 42.88 0.91 44.91
CA THR A 198 42.72 -0.52 45.14
C THR A 198 41.80 -1.10 44.08
N THR A 199 42.25 -2.15 43.39
CA THR A 199 41.41 -2.91 42.45
C THR A 199 40.93 -4.19 43.10
N TYR A 200 39.69 -4.60 42.81
CA TYR A 200 39.11 -5.82 43.35
C TYR A 200 38.73 -6.78 42.22
N ALA A 201 39.14 -8.04 42.38
CA ALA A 201 38.58 -9.15 41.64
C ALA A 201 37.14 -9.37 42.13
N VAL A 202 36.25 -9.68 41.19
CA VAL A 202 34.96 -10.28 41.55
C VAL A 202 35.17 -11.77 41.71
N ASN A 203 34.89 -12.29 42.90
CA ASN A 203 34.79 -13.72 43.10
C ASN A 203 33.49 -14.18 42.43
N ASP A 204 33.54 -15.23 41.59
CA ASP A 204 32.31 -15.87 41.14
C ASP A 204 31.61 -16.43 42.38
N VAL A 205 30.63 -15.69 42.89
CA VAL A 205 29.69 -16.22 43.89
C VAL A 205 28.98 -17.38 43.19
N PRO A 206 29.09 -18.62 43.71
CA PRO A 206 28.38 -19.76 43.15
C PRO A 206 26.93 -19.37 42.92
N GLU A 207 26.39 -19.68 41.75
CA GLU A 207 25.07 -19.20 41.32
C GLU A 207 23.97 -19.60 42.32
N ASP A 208 24.15 -20.70 43.04
CA ASP A 208 23.35 -21.22 44.15
C ASP A 208 23.45 -20.41 45.47
N LYS A 209 24.32 -19.40 45.51
CA LYS A 209 24.53 -18.47 46.64
C LYS A 209 24.15 -17.02 46.35
N LEU A 210 23.74 -16.68 45.12
CA LEU A 210 23.29 -15.32 44.80
C LEU A 210 21.93 -15.05 45.47
N GLU A 211 21.95 -14.18 46.48
CA GLU A 211 20.74 -13.66 47.13
C GLU A 211 19.91 -12.81 46.16
N ILE A 212 18.59 -12.81 46.32
CA ILE A 212 17.69 -11.91 45.58
C ILE A 212 17.79 -10.50 46.16
N GLY A 213 17.99 -9.52 45.28
CA GLY A 213 17.92 -8.10 45.62
C GLY A 213 16.56 -7.51 45.29
N VAL A 214 15.88 -6.97 46.29
CA VAL A 214 14.59 -6.29 46.14
C VAL A 214 14.60 -4.90 46.76
N THR A 215 13.86 -3.97 46.18
CA THR A 215 13.54 -2.69 46.81
C THR A 215 12.06 -2.68 47.21
N ILE A 216 11.78 -2.48 48.50
CA ILE A 216 10.44 -2.42 49.07
C ILE A 216 10.26 -1.03 49.68
N ASP A 217 9.27 -0.26 49.23
CA ASP A 217 8.99 1.11 49.69
C ASP A 217 10.25 1.99 49.76
N ASP A 218 10.98 1.99 48.64
CA ASP A 218 12.21 2.76 48.41
C ASP A 218 13.41 2.38 49.31
N GLN A 219 13.34 1.22 50.00
CA GLN A 219 14.45 0.63 50.75
C GLN A 219 14.92 -0.67 50.11
N SER A 220 16.23 -0.84 49.93
CA SER A 220 16.82 -2.02 49.31
C SER A 220 17.18 -3.09 50.34
N TYR A 221 16.92 -4.35 49.97
CA TYR A 221 17.16 -5.53 50.79
C TYR A 221 17.74 -6.66 49.94
N THR A 222 18.51 -7.55 50.57
CA THR A 222 18.99 -8.81 50.01
C THR A 222 18.62 -9.99 50.92
N GLY A 223 18.45 -11.17 50.35
CA GLY A 223 18.21 -12.42 51.09
C GLY A 223 18.02 -13.62 50.15
N LYS A 224 17.82 -14.83 50.67
CA LYS A 224 17.70 -16.04 49.82
C LYS A 224 16.32 -16.19 49.17
N SER A 225 15.35 -15.38 49.59
CA SER A 225 13.98 -15.35 49.07
C SER A 225 13.30 -14.05 49.49
N ILE A 226 12.25 -13.65 48.77
CA ILE A 226 11.42 -12.49 49.13
C ILE A 226 10.75 -12.73 50.49
N GLN A 227 10.35 -13.99 50.75
CA GLN A 227 9.77 -14.37 52.05
C GLN A 227 10.74 -14.10 53.19
N GLU A 228 11.99 -14.54 53.08
CA GLU A 228 13.00 -14.35 54.11
C GLU A 228 13.27 -12.86 54.37
N ILE A 229 13.35 -12.05 53.30
CA ILE A 229 13.53 -10.60 53.41
C ILE A 229 12.39 -9.98 54.23
N VAL A 230 11.15 -10.37 53.92
CA VAL A 230 9.96 -9.87 54.63
C VAL A 230 9.96 -10.30 56.10
N ASP A 231 10.26 -11.58 56.37
CA ASP A 231 10.24 -12.15 57.72
C ASP A 231 11.36 -11.54 58.60
N LYS A 232 12.60 -11.44 58.10
CA LYS A 232 13.76 -10.88 58.83
C LYS A 232 13.57 -9.41 59.17
N ASN A 233 12.99 -8.64 58.24
CA ASN A 233 12.85 -7.19 58.40
C ASN A 233 11.50 -6.80 59.04
N SER A 234 10.70 -7.78 59.48
CA SER A 234 9.36 -7.55 60.06
C SER A 234 8.46 -6.70 59.15
N ILE A 235 8.64 -6.83 57.83
CA ILE A 235 7.85 -6.09 56.83
C ILE A 235 6.44 -6.66 56.88
N THR A 236 5.43 -5.80 56.85
CA THR A 236 4.03 -6.20 56.78
C THR A 236 3.57 -6.11 55.33
N PRO A 237 3.47 -7.22 54.55
CA PRO A 237 3.31 -7.15 53.08
C PRO A 237 2.06 -6.41 52.62
N LYS A 238 0.97 -6.49 53.40
CA LYS A 238 -0.27 -5.77 53.10
C LYS A 238 -0.13 -4.25 53.15
N ASN A 239 0.91 -3.70 53.77
CA ASN A 239 1.13 -2.26 53.87
C ASN A 239 2.08 -1.72 52.80
N VAL A 240 2.76 -2.61 52.08
CA VAL A 240 3.76 -2.24 51.08
C VAL A 240 3.08 -1.72 49.82
N GLU A 241 3.58 -0.60 49.31
CA GLU A 241 3.05 0.09 48.13
C GLU A 241 3.95 -0.03 46.91
N SER A 242 5.24 -0.34 47.08
CA SER A 242 6.16 -0.60 45.97
C SER A 242 7.06 -1.81 46.19
N LEU A 243 7.25 -2.60 45.13
CA LEU A 243 8.18 -3.72 45.07
C LEU A 243 8.94 -3.67 43.75
N SER A 244 10.27 -3.65 43.82
CA SER A 244 11.14 -3.79 42.66
C SER A 244 12.04 -4.99 42.85
N ILE A 245 12.07 -5.90 41.89
CA ILE A 245 13.01 -7.02 41.84
C ILE A 245 14.14 -6.60 40.90
N THR A 246 15.34 -6.40 41.44
CA THR A 246 16.39 -5.62 40.76
C THR A 246 17.63 -6.43 40.41
N ASN A 247 17.95 -7.48 41.15
CA ASN A 247 19.11 -8.34 40.85
C ASN A 247 19.02 -9.69 41.57
N GLY A 248 19.99 -10.57 41.29
CA GLY A 248 20.13 -11.85 41.97
C GLY A 248 19.22 -12.93 41.37
N ASN A 249 18.80 -13.88 42.20
CA ASN A 249 18.02 -15.04 41.78
C ASN A 249 16.55 -14.92 42.19
N LEU A 250 15.65 -14.81 41.23
CA LEU A 250 14.21 -14.93 41.43
C LEU A 250 13.78 -16.39 41.20
N GLU A 251 13.52 -17.13 42.28
CA GLU A 251 13.06 -18.52 42.16
C GLU A 251 11.53 -18.59 41.98
N TYR A 252 11.06 -19.67 41.34
CA TYR A 252 9.62 -19.92 41.18
C TYR A 252 8.87 -19.90 42.53
N LYS A 253 9.50 -20.39 43.61
CA LYS A 253 8.91 -20.38 44.97
C LYS A 253 8.63 -18.96 45.49
N ASP A 254 9.42 -17.96 45.09
CA ASP A 254 9.18 -16.56 45.46
C ASP A 254 7.88 -16.06 44.83
N LEU A 255 7.66 -16.35 43.56
CA LEU A 255 6.43 -16.01 42.84
C LEU A 255 5.20 -16.73 43.41
N VAL A 256 5.36 -18.00 43.80
CA VAL A 256 4.31 -18.75 44.52
C VAL A 256 4.00 -18.06 45.85
N TRP A 257 5.02 -17.67 46.62
CA TRP A 257 4.85 -17.03 47.92
C TRP A 257 4.16 -15.66 47.83
N LEU A 258 4.46 -14.86 46.80
CA LEU A 258 3.75 -13.59 46.53
C LEU A 258 2.23 -13.79 46.44
N GLY A 259 1.79 -15.02 46.13
CA GLY A 259 0.42 -15.47 46.26
C GLY A 259 -0.39 -15.39 44.97
N GLY A 260 0.26 -15.04 43.85
CA GLY A 260 -0.36 -15.02 42.53
C GLY A 260 -0.61 -16.43 41.96
N VAL A 261 0.36 -17.34 42.11
CA VAL A 261 0.44 -18.58 41.32
C VAL A 261 -0.52 -19.70 41.75
N THR A 262 -0.66 -20.00 43.05
CA THR A 262 -1.39 -21.21 43.52
C THR A 262 -2.61 -20.91 44.39
N ASP A 263 -2.49 -19.97 45.34
CA ASP A 263 -3.46 -19.84 46.43
C ASP A 263 -4.36 -18.61 46.30
N HIS A 264 -4.10 -17.74 45.30
CA HIS A 264 -4.73 -16.42 45.14
C HIS A 264 -4.68 -15.55 46.40
N ASN A 265 -3.78 -15.90 47.35
CA ASN A 265 -3.58 -15.22 48.62
C ASN A 265 -2.48 -14.18 48.49
N VAL A 266 -2.70 -13.23 47.57
CA VAL A 266 -1.80 -12.12 47.26
C VAL A 266 -1.31 -11.47 48.56
N LYS A 267 0.00 -11.46 48.78
CA LYS A 267 0.62 -10.91 50.01
C LYS A 267 0.64 -9.38 49.97
N PHE A 268 1.13 -8.83 48.86
CA PHE A 268 1.26 -7.40 48.60
C PHE A 268 -0.05 -6.80 48.06
N ARG A 269 -1.15 -6.94 48.80
CA ARG A 269 -2.49 -6.54 48.30
C ARG A 269 -2.63 -5.05 47.99
N ASN A 270 -1.85 -4.19 48.64
CA ASN A 270 -1.90 -2.74 48.46
C ASN A 270 -0.77 -2.22 47.54
N LEU A 271 -0.09 -3.12 46.83
CA LEU A 271 0.96 -2.76 45.89
C LEU A 271 0.41 -1.85 44.79
N LYS A 272 1.05 -0.70 44.62
CA LYS A 272 0.78 0.27 43.56
C LYS A 272 1.84 0.22 42.49
N ARG A 273 3.11 0.03 42.85
CA ARG A 273 4.24 -0.01 41.91
C ARG A 273 4.91 -1.37 41.92
N LEU A 274 5.05 -1.96 40.73
CA LEU A 274 5.80 -3.20 40.52
C LEU A 274 6.85 -3.01 39.42
N THR A 275 8.11 -3.31 39.76
CA THR A 275 9.19 -3.41 38.79
C THR A 275 9.77 -4.82 38.82
N VAL A 276 9.95 -5.43 37.65
CA VAL A 276 10.67 -6.70 37.50
C VAL A 276 11.76 -6.50 36.45
N ASP A 277 13.01 -6.53 36.90
CA ASP A 277 14.17 -6.34 36.05
C ASP A 277 14.91 -7.65 35.81
N LEU A 278 14.52 -8.36 34.75
CA LEU A 278 15.22 -9.55 34.30
C LEU A 278 16.41 -9.25 33.39
N GLU A 279 16.83 -8.00 33.18
CA GLU A 279 18.16 -7.76 32.56
C GLU A 279 19.26 -8.07 33.56
N HIS A 280 19.03 -7.74 34.84
CA HIS A 280 19.99 -7.91 35.94
C HIS A 280 19.60 -9.01 36.94
N THR A 281 18.41 -9.60 36.80
CA THR A 281 17.93 -10.73 37.62
C THR A 281 17.84 -12.02 36.80
N LYS A 282 18.34 -13.13 37.36
CA LYS A 282 18.13 -14.47 36.82
C LYS A 282 16.87 -15.05 37.44
N MET A 283 15.93 -15.51 36.61
CA MET A 283 14.71 -16.13 37.07
C MET A 283 14.71 -17.61 36.71
N TYR A 284 14.22 -18.46 37.61
CA TYR A 284 14.22 -19.90 37.44
C TYR A 284 12.79 -20.48 37.44
N THR A 285 12.55 -21.48 36.59
CA THR A 285 11.30 -22.25 36.56
C THR A 285 11.16 -23.14 37.80
N GLU A 286 10.00 -23.79 37.96
CA GLU A 286 9.79 -24.81 39.00
C GLU A 286 10.80 -25.98 38.89
N THR A 287 11.27 -26.28 37.68
CA THR A 287 12.27 -27.32 37.42
C THR A 287 13.72 -26.84 37.60
N GLY A 288 13.92 -25.56 37.93
CA GLY A 288 15.25 -24.96 38.14
C GLY A 288 15.96 -24.50 36.86
N GLU A 289 15.26 -24.40 35.73
CA GLU A 289 15.84 -23.90 34.48
C GLU A 289 15.75 -22.37 34.44
N GLU A 290 16.81 -21.69 33.99
CA GLU A 290 16.77 -20.23 33.82
C GLU A 290 15.76 -19.85 32.72
N THR A 291 15.00 -18.78 32.96
CA THR A 291 13.95 -18.32 32.06
C THR A 291 13.77 -16.80 32.12
N LYS A 292 13.24 -16.23 31.03
CA LYS A 292 12.74 -14.83 30.97
C LYS A 292 11.21 -14.78 30.83
N ALA A 293 10.52 -15.88 31.10
CA ALA A 293 9.07 -16.03 30.98
C ALA A 293 8.40 -16.02 32.36
N LEU A 294 7.63 -14.97 32.65
CA LEU A 294 6.83 -14.93 33.88
C LEU A 294 5.74 -16.01 33.81
N PRO A 295 5.59 -16.87 34.84
CA PRO A 295 4.65 -17.97 34.81
C PRO A 295 3.19 -17.49 34.85
N ALA A 296 2.27 -18.41 34.59
CA ALA A 296 0.85 -18.14 34.72
C ALA A 296 0.53 -17.65 36.14
N TYR A 297 -0.35 -16.65 36.23
CA TYR A 297 -0.79 -16.03 37.48
C TYR A 297 0.30 -15.37 38.35
N ALA A 298 1.55 -15.19 37.90
CA ALA A 298 2.67 -14.69 38.73
C ALA A 298 2.32 -13.47 39.61
N PHE A 299 1.57 -12.52 39.06
CA PHE A 299 1.15 -11.27 39.68
C PHE A 299 -0.38 -11.09 39.68
N SER A 300 -1.12 -12.20 39.60
CA SER A 300 -2.57 -12.23 39.60
C SER A 300 -3.12 -11.64 40.90
N GLY A 301 -4.14 -10.79 40.80
CA GLY A 301 -4.84 -10.23 41.96
C GLY A 301 -4.15 -9.03 42.62
N LEU A 302 -3.07 -8.49 42.03
CA LEU A 302 -2.50 -7.19 42.39
C LEU A 302 -3.42 -6.04 41.93
N ASN A 303 -4.60 -5.98 42.53
CA ASN A 303 -5.71 -5.17 42.06
C ASN A 303 -5.51 -3.66 42.24
N ASN A 304 -4.51 -3.24 43.01
CA ASN A 304 -4.25 -1.82 43.31
C ASN A 304 -3.10 -1.22 42.49
N LEU A 305 -2.54 -1.97 41.53
CA LEU A 305 -1.45 -1.49 40.70
C LEU A 305 -1.82 -0.22 39.92
N GLU A 306 -0.88 0.70 39.92
CA GLU A 306 -0.85 1.96 39.17
C GLU A 306 0.38 2.00 38.24
N GLU A 307 1.40 1.21 38.53
CA GLU A 307 2.65 1.15 37.77
C GLU A 307 3.17 -0.28 37.62
N VAL A 308 3.48 -0.66 36.38
CA VAL A 308 4.15 -1.91 36.02
C VAL A 308 5.30 -1.59 35.08
N ARG A 309 6.52 -1.97 35.47
CA ARG A 309 7.73 -1.90 34.63
C ARG A 309 8.38 -3.26 34.53
N LEU A 310 8.57 -3.75 33.30
CA LEU A 310 9.21 -5.02 33.01
C LEU A 310 10.37 -4.79 32.04
N SER A 311 11.58 -5.16 32.46
CA SER A 311 12.80 -5.19 31.62
C SER A 311 13.33 -6.63 31.56
N GLY A 312 13.92 -7.02 30.44
CA GLY A 312 14.41 -8.39 30.20
C GLY A 312 13.33 -9.48 30.08
N VAL A 313 12.10 -9.24 30.54
CA VAL A 313 10.97 -10.19 30.44
C VAL A 313 10.59 -10.39 28.97
N LYS A 314 10.57 -11.65 28.51
CA LYS A 314 10.23 -12.03 27.12
C LYS A 314 8.83 -12.59 26.98
N GLU A 315 8.36 -13.37 27.96
CA GLU A 315 7.01 -13.95 27.89
C GLU A 315 6.21 -13.68 29.17
N LEU A 316 4.91 -13.46 29.00
CA LEU A 316 3.94 -13.38 30.08
C LEU A 316 3.00 -14.58 29.99
N GLY A 317 2.95 -15.38 31.05
CA GLY A 317 2.05 -16.50 31.19
C GLY A 317 0.58 -16.09 31.29
N SER A 318 -0.31 -17.08 31.13
CA SER A 318 -1.75 -16.81 31.18
C SER A 318 -2.15 -16.24 32.53
N PHE A 319 -3.07 -15.26 32.54
CA PHE A 319 -3.54 -14.61 33.78
C PHE A 319 -2.45 -13.95 34.65
N CYS A 320 -1.24 -13.72 34.11
CA CYS A 320 -0.09 -13.21 34.86
C CYS A 320 -0.41 -11.94 35.67
N PHE A 321 -1.20 -11.02 35.12
CA PHE A 321 -1.64 -9.75 35.71
C PHE A 321 -3.18 -9.64 35.76
N LEU A 322 -3.87 -10.76 36.02
CA LEU A 322 -5.31 -10.80 36.16
C LEU A 322 -5.81 -9.77 37.18
N ASN A 323 -6.74 -8.92 36.76
CA ASN A 323 -7.35 -7.82 37.54
C ASN A 323 -6.39 -6.69 37.99
N ALA A 324 -5.21 -6.56 37.38
CA ALA A 324 -4.25 -5.51 37.73
C ALA A 324 -4.89 -4.10 37.69
N GLY A 325 -4.75 -3.35 38.78
CA GLY A 325 -5.27 -1.98 38.88
C GLY A 325 -6.80 -1.83 38.94
N ASN A 326 -7.59 -2.90 38.91
CA ASN A 326 -9.06 -2.82 38.90
C ASN A 326 -9.66 -2.17 40.16
N ARG A 327 -8.96 -2.26 41.30
CA ARG A 327 -9.32 -1.56 42.55
C ARG A 327 -8.58 -0.24 42.73
N SER A 328 -7.59 0.09 41.88
CA SER A 328 -6.99 1.42 41.88
C SER A 328 -8.02 2.47 41.47
N SER A 329 -7.96 3.64 42.13
CA SER A 329 -8.78 4.79 41.77
C SER A 329 -8.49 5.26 40.34
N GLN A 330 -7.22 5.26 39.93
CA GLN A 330 -6.76 5.71 38.62
C GLN A 330 -6.64 4.55 37.62
N GLY A 331 -6.31 3.33 38.07
CA GLY A 331 -5.85 2.25 37.19
C GLY A 331 -4.36 2.39 36.85
N LEU A 332 -3.84 1.51 35.99
CA LEU A 332 -2.46 1.55 35.51
C LEU A 332 -2.20 2.85 34.73
N GLU A 333 -1.29 3.68 35.24
CA GLU A 333 -0.82 4.94 34.66
C GLU A 333 0.56 4.78 34.00
N VAL A 334 1.44 3.97 34.62
CA VAL A 334 2.74 3.61 34.04
C VAL A 334 2.69 2.14 33.64
N PHE A 335 2.93 1.87 32.36
CA PHE A 335 2.88 0.52 31.82
C PHE A 335 3.97 0.32 30.78
N GLU A 336 5.11 -0.21 31.24
CA GLU A 336 6.32 -0.38 30.44
C GLU A 336 6.65 -1.87 30.34
N ILE A 337 6.25 -2.48 29.22
CA ILE A 337 6.46 -3.91 28.96
C ILE A 337 7.09 -4.16 27.58
N SER A 338 7.83 -3.19 27.06
CA SER A 338 8.32 -3.20 25.67
C SER A 338 9.26 -4.36 25.38
N SER A 339 9.90 -4.98 26.37
CA SER A 339 10.77 -6.15 26.16
C SER A 339 10.01 -7.44 25.83
N VAL A 340 8.70 -7.49 26.09
CA VAL A 340 7.87 -8.68 26.00
C VAL A 340 7.55 -9.00 24.54
N THR A 341 7.85 -10.24 24.12
CA THR A 341 7.56 -10.76 22.78
C THR A 341 6.31 -11.64 22.73
N LYS A 342 5.91 -12.24 23.86
CA LYS A 342 4.73 -13.11 23.91
C LYS A 342 3.88 -12.83 25.14
N ILE A 343 2.61 -12.53 24.90
CA ILE A 343 1.60 -12.26 25.93
C ILE A 343 0.55 -13.36 25.82
N ALA A 344 0.50 -14.27 26.79
CA ALA A 344 -0.42 -15.41 26.73
C ALA A 344 -1.88 -15.01 27.00
N ASN A 345 -2.76 -16.00 26.88
CA ASN A 345 -4.20 -15.82 27.05
C ASN A 345 -4.53 -15.19 28.40
N HIS A 346 -5.41 -14.20 28.41
CA HIS A 346 -5.88 -13.54 29.63
C HIS A 346 -4.80 -12.87 30.49
N ALA A 347 -3.58 -12.63 29.98
CA ALA A 347 -2.47 -12.10 30.78
C ALA A 347 -2.83 -10.83 31.59
N PHE A 348 -3.57 -9.89 31.00
CA PHE A 348 -4.10 -8.67 31.62
C PHE A 348 -5.64 -8.63 31.64
N ASN A 349 -6.30 -9.80 31.68
CA ASN A 349 -7.75 -9.85 31.75
C ASN A 349 -8.26 -9.14 33.02
N GLY A 350 -9.30 -8.32 32.87
CA GLY A 350 -9.86 -7.52 33.96
C GLY A 350 -8.95 -6.41 34.49
N ALA A 351 -7.78 -6.18 33.88
CA ALA A 351 -6.94 -5.05 34.24
C ALA A 351 -7.67 -3.73 33.96
N LYS A 352 -7.36 -2.69 34.74
CA LYS A 352 -7.90 -1.35 34.54
C LYS A 352 -6.75 -0.40 34.23
N PHE A 353 -6.80 0.24 33.08
CA PHE A 353 -5.88 1.30 32.68
C PHE A 353 -6.48 2.67 32.97
N THR A 354 -5.62 3.67 33.18
CA THR A 354 -6.08 5.04 33.37
C THR A 354 -6.77 5.59 32.13
N VAL A 355 -7.84 6.37 32.34
CA VAL A 355 -8.61 7.00 31.24
C VAL A 355 -7.76 7.98 30.41
N ARG A 356 -6.63 8.42 30.96
CA ARG A 356 -5.64 9.29 30.31
C ARG A 356 -4.74 8.53 29.33
N MET A 357 -4.58 7.23 29.48
CA MET A 357 -3.72 6.42 28.62
C MET A 357 -4.49 6.11 27.33
N LYS A 358 -4.18 6.87 26.27
CA LYS A 358 -4.81 6.73 24.95
C LYS A 358 -4.04 5.81 24.02
N THR A 359 -2.76 5.62 24.28
CA THR A 359 -1.88 4.81 23.45
C THR A 359 -1.29 3.68 24.27
N LEU A 360 -1.34 2.48 23.71
CA LEU A 360 -0.67 1.30 24.23
C LEU A 360 0.50 0.96 23.31
N SER A 361 1.72 0.90 23.84
CA SER A 361 2.92 0.59 23.04
C SER A 361 3.42 -0.82 23.30
N LEU A 362 3.40 -1.68 22.28
CA LEU A 362 3.84 -3.08 22.32
C LEU A 362 4.72 -3.42 21.10
N PRO A 363 5.81 -2.66 20.86
CA PRO A 363 6.56 -2.72 19.60
C PRO A 363 7.20 -4.10 19.34
N ASN A 364 7.57 -4.83 20.39
CA ASN A 364 8.24 -6.12 20.27
C ASN A 364 7.28 -7.32 20.46
N ALA A 365 6.00 -7.09 20.76
CA ALA A 365 5.04 -8.16 20.95
C ALA A 365 4.76 -8.86 19.61
N GLN A 366 5.14 -10.14 19.52
CA GLN A 366 4.92 -10.99 18.35
C GLN A 366 3.65 -11.81 18.47
N ILE A 367 3.30 -12.24 19.69
CA ILE A 367 2.11 -13.05 19.94
C ILE A 367 1.33 -12.42 21.09
N ILE A 368 0.05 -12.11 20.86
CA ILE A 368 -0.89 -11.69 21.89
C ILE A 368 -2.05 -12.67 21.90
N GLY A 369 -2.23 -13.38 23.00
CA GLY A 369 -3.20 -14.45 23.15
C GLY A 369 -4.64 -13.97 23.30
N ASN A 370 -5.54 -14.95 23.42
CA ASN A 370 -6.96 -14.71 23.53
C ASN A 370 -7.28 -13.89 24.79
N SER A 371 -8.07 -12.84 24.63
CA SER A 371 -8.52 -11.97 25.74
C SER A 371 -7.38 -11.42 26.61
N ALA A 372 -6.16 -11.32 26.05
CA ALA A 372 -4.97 -10.89 26.79
C ALA A 372 -5.14 -9.52 27.44
N PHE A 373 -5.81 -8.58 26.76
CA PHE A 373 -6.14 -7.23 27.22
C PHE A 373 -7.66 -6.99 27.24
N ASP A 374 -8.46 -8.02 27.55
CA ASP A 374 -9.90 -7.85 27.85
C ASP A 374 -10.04 -7.13 29.20
N SER A 375 -9.86 -5.81 29.17
CA SER A 375 -9.54 -4.94 30.29
C SER A 375 -10.67 -3.94 30.47
N GLY A 376 -11.80 -4.41 31.00
CA GLY A 376 -13.10 -3.74 31.07
C GLY A 376 -13.07 -2.21 31.30
N GLY A 377 -12.98 -1.46 30.20
CA GLY A 377 -12.97 0.01 30.19
C GLY A 377 -11.64 0.68 29.79
N ALA A 378 -10.66 -0.06 29.27
CA ALA A 378 -9.48 0.55 28.65
C ALA A 378 -9.87 1.47 27.49
N ASN A 379 -9.42 2.73 27.54
CA ASN A 379 -9.79 3.78 26.58
C ASN A 379 -8.71 4.02 25.52
N PHE A 380 -7.99 2.96 25.14
CA PHE A 380 -6.99 3.05 24.09
C PHE A 380 -7.66 3.41 22.77
N THR A 381 -7.18 4.49 22.16
CA THR A 381 -7.58 4.93 20.81
C THR A 381 -6.53 4.52 19.78
N SER A 382 -5.30 4.24 20.21
CA SER A 382 -4.22 3.72 19.37
C SER A 382 -3.41 2.63 20.08
N VAL A 383 -2.82 1.73 19.30
CA VAL A 383 -1.90 0.70 19.77
C VAL A 383 -0.75 0.54 18.77
N ASP A 384 0.48 0.45 19.28
CA ASP A 384 1.64 0.07 18.48
C ASP A 384 1.83 -1.44 18.53
N LEU A 385 1.59 -2.07 17.38
CA LEU A 385 1.70 -3.50 17.13
C LEU A 385 2.77 -3.80 16.06
N SER A 386 3.81 -2.98 15.97
CA SER A 386 4.79 -3.06 14.87
C SER A 386 5.48 -4.42 14.73
N GLY A 387 5.63 -5.17 15.82
CA GLY A 387 6.24 -6.51 15.83
C GLY A 387 5.26 -7.68 15.72
N ILE A 388 3.94 -7.43 15.58
CA ILE A 388 2.93 -8.47 15.74
C ILE A 388 2.95 -9.50 14.61
N VAL A 389 2.77 -10.77 14.98
CA VAL A 389 2.64 -11.92 14.09
C VAL A 389 1.28 -12.58 14.28
N GLU A 390 0.82 -12.72 15.52
CA GLU A 390 -0.44 -13.38 15.86
C GLU A 390 -1.23 -12.61 16.92
N LEU A 391 -2.52 -12.39 16.63
CA LEU A 391 -3.50 -11.82 17.56
C LEU A 391 -4.60 -12.83 17.84
N GLY A 392 -4.81 -13.14 19.12
CA GLY A 392 -5.85 -14.04 19.59
C GLY A 392 -7.25 -13.42 19.56
N GLU A 393 -8.25 -14.27 19.74
CA GLU A 393 -9.65 -13.85 19.80
C GLU A 393 -9.87 -12.93 21.01
N ASN A 394 -10.60 -11.84 20.80
CA ASN A 394 -10.90 -10.86 21.85
C ASN A 394 -9.63 -10.24 22.50
N ALA A 395 -8.46 -10.29 21.84
CA ALA A 395 -7.18 -9.84 22.41
C ALA A 395 -7.28 -8.46 23.09
N PHE A 396 -7.95 -7.50 22.48
CA PHE A 396 -8.22 -6.16 23.01
C PHE A 396 -9.72 -5.89 23.17
N LYS A 397 -10.48 -6.88 23.63
CA LYS A 397 -11.91 -6.73 23.88
C LYS A 397 -12.17 -5.56 24.85
N GLU A 398 -13.26 -4.84 24.61
CA GLU A 398 -13.62 -3.56 25.24
C GLU A 398 -12.75 -2.34 24.87
N CYS A 399 -11.71 -2.49 24.05
CA CYS A 399 -11.04 -1.34 23.43
C CYS A 399 -11.85 -0.79 22.26
N SER A 400 -11.55 0.43 21.83
CA SER A 400 -12.22 1.05 20.68
C SER A 400 -11.24 1.93 19.92
N PHE A 401 -10.48 1.29 19.03
CA PHE A 401 -9.41 1.95 18.30
C PHE A 401 -9.95 2.87 17.20
N GLU A 402 -9.31 4.03 17.07
CA GLU A 402 -9.55 5.00 16.00
C GLU A 402 -8.63 4.74 14.81
N GLU A 403 -7.42 4.27 15.08
CA GLU A 403 -6.42 3.93 14.09
C GLU A 403 -5.75 2.61 14.46
N LEU A 404 -5.63 1.73 13.47
CA LEU A 404 -4.89 0.47 13.57
C LEU A 404 -3.95 0.36 12.38
N VAL A 405 -2.69 0.07 12.66
CA VAL A 405 -1.67 -0.22 11.65
C VAL A 405 -1.12 -1.60 11.94
N PHE A 406 -1.35 -2.53 11.03
CA PHE A 406 -0.82 -3.89 11.11
C PHE A 406 0.42 -4.02 10.23
N PRO A 407 1.51 -4.60 10.74
CA PRO A 407 2.74 -4.83 9.98
C PRO A 407 2.59 -5.97 8.98
N GLU A 408 3.53 -6.05 8.04
CA GLU A 408 3.63 -7.16 7.07
C GLU A 408 3.88 -8.51 7.74
N SER A 409 4.38 -8.53 8.98
CA SER A 409 4.61 -9.74 9.76
C SER A 409 3.33 -10.42 10.26
N LEU A 410 2.18 -9.74 10.23
CA LEU A 410 0.92 -10.33 10.72
C LEU A 410 0.52 -11.55 9.87
N ARG A 411 0.27 -12.69 10.52
CA ARG A 411 -0.11 -13.95 9.89
C ARG A 411 -1.52 -14.40 10.29
N SER A 412 -1.95 -14.10 11.51
CA SER A 412 -3.25 -14.51 12.04
C SER A 412 -3.86 -13.45 12.94
N ILE A 413 -5.17 -13.24 12.81
CA ILE A 413 -5.94 -12.33 13.65
C ILE A 413 -7.28 -12.94 14.04
N GLY A 414 -7.53 -13.01 15.34
CA GLY A 414 -8.70 -13.65 15.90
C GLY A 414 -9.97 -12.82 15.82
N ARG A 415 -11.12 -13.48 15.97
CA ARG A 415 -12.43 -12.82 16.08
C ARG A 415 -12.39 -11.73 17.15
N ASN A 416 -12.86 -10.53 16.79
CA ASN A 416 -12.95 -9.37 17.69
C ASN A 416 -11.62 -9.05 18.40
N ALA A 417 -10.48 -9.36 17.79
CA ALA A 417 -9.16 -9.10 18.36
C ALA A 417 -8.94 -7.62 18.65
N THR A 418 -9.36 -6.72 17.76
CA THR A 418 -9.13 -5.27 17.84
C THR A 418 -10.40 -4.50 17.49
N PRO A 419 -11.36 -4.34 18.42
CA PRO A 419 -12.59 -3.62 18.14
C PRO A 419 -12.32 -2.14 17.80
N ILE A 420 -13.07 -1.59 16.83
CA ILE A 420 -12.86 -0.23 16.30
C ILE A 420 -14.05 0.71 16.51
N LYS A 421 -13.76 2.02 16.53
CA LYS A 421 -14.77 3.09 16.52
C LYS A 421 -15.41 3.30 15.16
N GLU A 422 -16.49 4.10 15.15
CA GLU A 422 -16.99 4.74 13.93
C GLU A 422 -15.87 5.52 13.23
N ARG A 423 -15.75 5.32 11.92
CA ARG A 423 -14.82 5.97 10.99
C ARG A 423 -13.35 5.70 11.28
N ALA A 424 -13.07 4.62 12.01
CA ALA A 424 -11.70 4.20 12.24
C ALA A 424 -11.00 3.85 10.93
N SER A 425 -9.69 4.07 10.91
CA SER A 425 -8.81 3.67 9.80
C SER A 425 -8.00 2.44 10.19
N VAL A 426 -8.10 1.40 9.36
CA VAL A 426 -7.27 0.20 9.49
C VAL A 426 -6.33 0.13 8.29
N THR A 427 -5.03 0.04 8.54
CA THR A 427 -4.03 -0.08 7.49
C THR A 427 -3.27 -1.39 7.66
N PHE A 428 -3.23 -2.20 6.61
CA PHE A 428 -2.33 -3.34 6.51
C PHE A 428 -1.10 -2.92 5.70
N LEU A 429 0.05 -2.89 6.35
CA LEU A 429 1.32 -2.64 5.69
C LEU A 429 1.79 -3.91 4.98
N SER A 430 2.24 -3.78 3.73
CA SER A 430 2.99 -4.83 3.05
C SER A 430 3.73 -4.24 1.86
N GLU A 431 4.98 -4.65 1.70
CA GLU A 431 5.80 -4.31 0.54
C GLU A 431 5.76 -5.39 -0.55
N THR A 432 5.43 -6.63 -0.17
CA THR A 432 5.21 -7.76 -1.10
C THR A 432 3.71 -8.00 -1.30
N ALA A 433 3.26 -8.92 -2.17
CA ALA A 433 1.83 -9.25 -2.26
C ALA A 433 1.49 -10.20 -1.10
N PRO A 434 0.99 -9.74 0.08
CA PRO A 434 0.78 -10.67 1.16
C PRO A 434 -0.52 -11.42 0.89
N GLU A 435 -0.50 -12.71 1.19
CA GLU A 435 -1.74 -13.39 1.51
C GLU A 435 -2.38 -12.67 2.70
N MET A 436 -3.69 -12.44 2.64
CA MET A 436 -4.44 -11.89 3.77
C MET A 436 -4.12 -12.71 5.03
N PRO A 437 -3.91 -12.07 6.20
CA PRO A 437 -3.76 -12.82 7.44
C PRO A 437 -4.96 -13.73 7.67
N THR A 438 -4.73 -14.93 8.19
CA THR A 438 -5.82 -15.86 8.51
C THR A 438 -6.71 -15.23 9.56
N ILE A 439 -8.00 -15.08 9.26
CA ILE A 439 -8.99 -14.54 10.19
C ILE A 439 -9.73 -15.71 10.83
N THR A 440 -9.62 -15.87 12.15
CA THR A 440 -10.42 -16.89 12.85
C THR A 440 -11.78 -16.30 13.21
N GLY A 441 -12.87 -16.92 12.74
CA GLY A 441 -14.24 -16.46 13.02
C GLY A 441 -14.79 -15.42 12.04
N HIS A 442 -15.66 -14.52 12.51
CA HIS A 442 -16.44 -13.63 11.63
C HIS A 442 -15.69 -12.37 11.17
N THR A 443 -15.08 -11.65 12.10
CA THR A 443 -14.44 -10.36 11.84
C THR A 443 -13.50 -10.05 13.00
N PRO A 444 -12.30 -9.52 12.74
CA PRO A 444 -11.35 -9.19 13.80
C PRO A 444 -11.64 -7.84 14.49
N PHE A 445 -12.64 -7.08 14.02
CA PHE A 445 -12.79 -5.65 14.36
C PHE A 445 -14.09 -5.28 15.09
N GLY A 446 -14.87 -6.25 15.57
CA GLY A 446 -16.18 -6.03 16.20
C GLY A 446 -17.32 -6.64 15.40
N ASP A 447 -18.57 -6.45 15.82
CA ASP A 447 -19.73 -7.07 15.15
C ASP A 447 -19.99 -6.51 13.75
N THR A 448 -20.32 -7.39 12.79
CA THR A 448 -20.43 -7.09 11.35
C THR A 448 -21.56 -6.13 10.99
N ASP A 449 -22.63 -6.09 11.77
CA ASP A 449 -23.76 -5.20 11.48
C ASP A 449 -23.53 -3.77 12.00
N GLU A 450 -22.81 -3.60 13.11
CA GLU A 450 -22.36 -2.27 13.57
C GLU A 450 -21.37 -1.62 12.59
N LEU A 451 -20.58 -2.43 11.89
CA LEU A 451 -19.52 -1.94 11.01
C LEU A 451 -20.06 -1.26 9.73
N LYS A 452 -21.24 -1.66 9.24
CA LYS A 452 -21.93 -0.99 8.12
C LYS A 452 -22.26 0.46 8.43
N GLU A 453 -22.65 0.75 9.66
CA GLU A 453 -23.01 2.09 10.13
C GLU A 453 -21.76 2.93 10.48
N LYS A 454 -20.67 2.25 10.83
CA LYS A 454 -19.41 2.86 11.25
C LYS A 454 -18.63 3.57 10.15
N ASN A 455 -18.85 3.31 8.85
CA ASN A 455 -18.06 3.93 7.75
C ASN A 455 -16.53 3.80 7.93
N ALA A 456 -16.05 2.67 8.49
CA ALA A 456 -14.62 2.43 8.67
C ALA A 456 -13.93 2.20 7.31
N ALA A 457 -12.71 2.73 7.18
CA ALA A 457 -11.90 2.60 5.96
C ALA A 457 -10.76 1.62 6.20
N VAL A 458 -10.50 0.76 5.21
CA VAL A 458 -9.40 -0.20 5.27
C VAL A 458 -8.49 -0.05 4.11
N THR A 459 -7.24 0.29 4.39
CA THR A 459 -6.22 0.40 3.37
C THR A 459 -5.42 -0.88 3.34
N VAL A 460 -5.43 -1.55 2.19
CA VAL A 460 -4.67 -2.78 1.94
C VAL A 460 -3.56 -2.52 0.91
N PRO A 461 -2.53 -3.38 0.86
CA PRO A 461 -1.50 -3.30 -0.17
C PRO A 461 -2.09 -3.56 -1.57
N GLY A 462 -1.83 -2.67 -2.52
CA GLY A 462 -2.34 -2.81 -3.90
C GLY A 462 -1.91 -4.12 -4.59
N ALA A 463 -0.70 -4.61 -4.30
CA ALA A 463 -0.19 -5.86 -4.85
C ALA A 463 -0.93 -7.12 -4.34
N GLY A 464 -1.56 -7.05 -3.16
CA GLY A 464 -2.28 -8.16 -2.53
C GLY A 464 -3.79 -8.00 -2.54
N ILE A 465 -4.34 -7.01 -3.25
CA ILE A 465 -5.75 -6.62 -3.16
C ILE A 465 -6.74 -7.76 -3.45
N SER A 466 -6.37 -8.70 -4.33
CA SER A 466 -7.18 -9.87 -4.68
C SER A 466 -7.43 -10.79 -3.48
N SER A 467 -6.50 -10.88 -2.53
CA SER A 467 -6.72 -11.69 -1.33
C SER A 467 -7.80 -11.08 -0.42
N TYR A 468 -7.89 -9.75 -0.37
CA TYR A 468 -8.88 -8.98 0.40
C TYR A 468 -10.28 -8.97 -0.20
N TYR A 469 -10.35 -9.01 -1.52
CA TYR A 469 -11.59 -8.98 -2.27
C TYR A 469 -12.09 -10.37 -2.69
N GLY A 470 -11.38 -11.46 -2.38
CA GLY A 470 -11.78 -12.83 -2.68
C GLY A 470 -11.20 -13.35 -4.01
N GLU A 471 -11.10 -14.68 -4.14
CA GLU A 471 -10.38 -15.35 -5.24
C GLU A 471 -10.85 -14.96 -6.65
N LYS A 472 -12.09 -14.48 -6.79
CA LYS A 472 -12.67 -14.08 -8.08
C LYS A 472 -12.28 -12.65 -8.50
N VAL A 473 -11.75 -11.85 -7.58
CA VAL A 473 -11.42 -10.44 -7.84
C VAL A 473 -9.94 -10.32 -8.15
N THR A 474 -9.63 -9.91 -9.38
CA THR A 474 -8.26 -9.57 -9.78
C THR A 474 -8.11 -8.05 -9.87
N ASN A 475 -6.88 -7.54 -9.76
CA ASN A 475 -6.58 -6.13 -10.04
C ASN A 475 -6.76 -5.73 -11.52
N THR A 476 -7.21 -6.66 -12.37
CA THR A 476 -7.41 -6.47 -13.81
C THR A 476 -8.86 -6.56 -14.25
N SER A 477 -9.79 -6.94 -13.37
CA SER A 477 -11.17 -7.25 -13.75
C SER A 477 -12.19 -6.42 -12.97
N VAL A 478 -13.38 -6.26 -13.56
CA VAL A 478 -14.56 -5.77 -12.86
C VAL A 478 -15.07 -6.84 -11.88
N PHE A 479 -15.61 -6.39 -10.75
CA PHE A 479 -16.24 -7.24 -9.74
C PHE A 479 -17.48 -6.56 -9.14
N VAL A 480 -18.32 -7.35 -8.46
CA VAL A 480 -19.47 -6.85 -7.70
C VAL A 480 -19.28 -7.06 -6.20
N LYS A 481 -20.15 -6.44 -5.39
CA LYS A 481 -20.07 -6.54 -3.92
C LYS A 481 -20.16 -7.99 -3.41
N GLU A 482 -20.86 -8.85 -4.16
CA GLU A 482 -20.99 -10.27 -3.86
C GLU A 482 -19.68 -11.05 -4.03
N ASP A 483 -18.76 -10.57 -4.86
CA ASP A 483 -17.45 -11.22 -5.04
C ASP A 483 -16.51 -10.95 -3.85
N ILE A 484 -16.72 -9.83 -3.14
CA ILE A 484 -15.92 -9.42 -1.97
C ILE A 484 -15.96 -10.50 -0.88
N ASN A 485 -14.80 -10.80 -0.31
CA ASN A 485 -14.68 -11.64 0.88
C ASN A 485 -15.73 -11.21 1.93
N PRO A 486 -16.60 -12.14 2.41
CA PRO A 486 -17.71 -11.81 3.31
C PRO A 486 -17.29 -11.01 4.56
N ILE A 487 -16.05 -11.21 5.03
CA ILE A 487 -15.47 -10.49 6.18
C ILE A 487 -15.39 -8.98 5.90
N PHE A 488 -15.02 -8.60 4.68
CA PHE A 488 -14.80 -7.22 4.27
C PHE A 488 -15.92 -6.66 3.36
N ARG A 489 -16.95 -7.45 3.06
CA ARG A 489 -18.04 -7.05 2.15
C ARG A 489 -18.73 -5.74 2.55
N ASN A 490 -18.72 -5.40 3.84
CA ASN A 490 -19.34 -4.19 4.38
C ASN A 490 -18.35 -3.05 4.63
N TRP A 491 -17.10 -3.20 4.21
CA TRP A 491 -16.00 -2.31 4.54
C TRP A 491 -15.69 -1.41 3.36
N ASN A 492 -15.27 -0.17 3.62
CA ASN A 492 -14.75 0.71 2.57
C ASN A 492 -13.26 0.41 2.36
N ILE A 493 -12.96 -0.56 1.50
CA ILE A 493 -11.59 -1.00 1.27
C ILE A 493 -10.95 -0.10 0.19
N ASN A 494 -9.81 0.48 0.54
CA ASN A 494 -8.91 1.21 -0.32
C ASN A 494 -7.66 0.36 -0.56
N ALA A 495 -6.96 0.61 -1.66
CA ALA A 495 -5.72 -0.07 -1.96
C ALA A 495 -4.60 0.93 -2.24
N THR A 496 -3.43 0.72 -1.64
CA THR A 496 -2.29 1.60 -1.85
C THR A 496 -1.87 1.62 -3.32
N GLY A 497 -1.64 2.83 -3.86
CA GLY A 497 -1.27 3.04 -5.26
C GLY A 497 -2.34 2.68 -6.29
N HIS A 498 -3.60 2.49 -5.87
CA HIS A 498 -4.73 2.17 -6.75
C HIS A 498 -5.93 3.04 -6.44
N CYS A 499 -6.68 3.39 -7.48
CA CYS A 499 -7.98 4.05 -7.40
C CYS A 499 -9.10 3.04 -7.56
N LEU A 500 -10.14 3.16 -6.72
CA LEU A 500 -11.39 2.44 -6.88
C LEU A 500 -12.30 3.18 -7.87
N VAL A 501 -12.61 2.55 -8.99
CA VAL A 501 -13.63 3.01 -9.95
C VAL A 501 -14.92 2.28 -9.64
N LYS A 502 -15.97 3.03 -9.28
CA LYS A 502 -17.33 2.53 -9.06
C LYS A 502 -18.19 2.85 -10.27
N TYR A 503 -18.83 1.85 -10.87
CA TYR A 503 -19.77 2.03 -11.97
C TYR A 503 -21.20 1.84 -11.48
N MET A 504 -22.08 2.78 -11.83
CA MET A 504 -23.50 2.77 -11.50
C MET A 504 -24.32 2.50 -12.77
N VAL A 505 -24.89 1.29 -12.89
CA VAL A 505 -25.72 0.88 -14.04
C VAL A 505 -27.05 0.35 -13.52
N ASP A 506 -28.17 0.96 -13.90
CA ASP A 506 -29.52 0.55 -13.47
C ASP A 506 -29.68 0.37 -11.95
N SER A 507 -29.12 1.30 -11.16
CA SER A 507 -29.04 1.23 -9.68
C SER A 507 -28.23 0.05 -9.12
N LYS A 508 -27.50 -0.68 -9.97
CA LYS A 508 -26.54 -1.73 -9.57
C LYS A 508 -25.13 -1.16 -9.56
N GLU A 509 -24.33 -1.63 -8.61
CA GLU A 509 -22.96 -1.20 -8.41
C GLU A 509 -21.99 -2.29 -8.89
N SER A 510 -21.00 -1.90 -9.67
CA SER A 510 -19.83 -2.71 -9.97
C SER A 510 -18.56 -1.89 -9.77
N PHE A 511 -17.43 -2.55 -9.63
CA PHE A 511 -16.19 -1.94 -9.16
C PHE A 511 -15.00 -2.44 -9.97
N ALA A 512 -13.97 -1.63 -10.09
CA ALA A 512 -12.67 -2.02 -10.61
C ALA A 512 -11.55 -1.25 -9.92
N PHE A 513 -10.40 -1.89 -9.73
CA PHE A 513 -9.19 -1.23 -9.26
C PHE A 513 -8.27 -0.87 -10.42
N VAL A 514 -7.89 0.40 -10.49
CA VAL A 514 -6.98 0.93 -11.50
C VAL A 514 -5.75 1.47 -10.79
N PRO A 515 -4.51 1.08 -11.16
CA PRO A 515 -3.33 1.71 -10.60
C PRO A 515 -3.40 3.23 -10.79
N GLU A 516 -3.02 3.99 -9.77
CA GLU A 516 -3.13 5.45 -9.78
C GLU A 516 -2.32 6.05 -10.95
N GLY A 517 -2.97 6.88 -11.77
CA GLY A 517 -2.38 7.51 -12.96
C GLY A 517 -2.37 6.64 -14.22
N GLU A 518 -2.84 5.39 -14.14
CA GLU A 518 -2.96 4.46 -15.27
C GLU A 518 -4.34 4.51 -15.94
N LYS A 519 -4.40 3.96 -17.16
CA LYS A 519 -5.65 3.84 -17.92
C LYS A 519 -6.57 2.78 -17.31
N ILE A 520 -7.89 3.02 -17.39
CA ILE A 520 -8.91 2.04 -16.96
C ILE A 520 -8.68 0.68 -17.66
N GLY A 521 -8.54 0.68 -18.99
CA GLY A 521 -8.38 -0.52 -19.80
C GLY A 521 -9.69 -1.28 -20.01
N GLU A 522 -9.74 -2.10 -21.06
CA GLU A 522 -10.97 -2.77 -21.51
C GLU A 522 -11.50 -3.80 -20.50
N ALA A 523 -10.61 -4.56 -19.87
CA ALA A 523 -10.97 -5.59 -18.88
C ALA A 523 -11.60 -5.03 -17.58
N ARG A 524 -11.49 -3.72 -17.34
CA ARG A 524 -12.02 -3.02 -16.16
C ARG A 524 -13.28 -2.21 -16.43
N LEU A 525 -13.91 -2.39 -17.59
CA LEU A 525 -15.21 -1.82 -17.92
C LEU A 525 -16.31 -2.88 -17.77
N PRO A 526 -17.42 -2.58 -17.09
CA PRO A 526 -18.54 -3.51 -17.02
C PRO A 526 -19.29 -3.53 -18.36
N GLU A 527 -20.06 -4.60 -18.58
CA GLU A 527 -21.04 -4.62 -19.66
C GLU A 527 -22.17 -3.62 -19.39
N VAL A 528 -22.63 -2.96 -20.45
CA VAL A 528 -23.70 -1.95 -20.38
C VAL A 528 -24.80 -2.35 -21.36
N THR A 529 -26.02 -2.49 -20.84
CA THR A 529 -27.21 -2.61 -21.69
C THR A 529 -27.48 -1.28 -22.35
N ILE A 530 -27.45 -1.23 -23.69
CA ILE A 530 -27.72 -0.01 -24.45
C ILE A 530 -29.24 0.13 -24.62
N PRO A 531 -29.87 1.22 -24.16
CA PRO A 531 -31.28 1.47 -24.41
C PRO A 531 -31.58 1.52 -25.92
N GLU A 532 -32.77 1.05 -26.30
CA GLU A 532 -33.24 1.09 -27.69
C GLU A 532 -33.17 2.52 -28.25
N GLY A 533 -32.70 2.65 -29.50
CA GLY A 533 -32.53 3.94 -30.16
C GLY A 533 -31.33 4.76 -29.68
N LYS A 534 -30.49 4.25 -28.77
CA LYS A 534 -29.31 4.97 -28.26
C LYS A 534 -27.98 4.33 -28.62
N VAL A 535 -26.92 5.10 -28.46
CA VAL A 535 -25.53 4.67 -28.58
C VAL A 535 -24.78 4.98 -27.28
N PHE A 536 -24.00 4.03 -26.78
CA PHE A 536 -23.14 4.23 -25.62
C PHE A 536 -21.90 5.05 -25.99
N LYS A 537 -21.61 6.11 -25.23
CA LYS A 537 -20.48 7.02 -25.49
C LYS A 537 -19.31 6.85 -24.54
N GLY A 538 -19.53 6.20 -23.41
CA GLY A 538 -18.57 6.09 -22.32
C GLY A 538 -19.24 6.42 -21.00
N TRP A 539 -18.45 6.88 -20.05
CA TRP A 539 -18.85 7.07 -18.68
C TRP A 539 -18.67 8.50 -18.23
N SER A 540 -19.42 8.96 -17.23
CA SER A 540 -19.33 10.33 -16.70
C SER A 540 -19.39 10.30 -15.18
N GLU A 541 -18.66 11.20 -14.52
CA GLU A 541 -18.79 11.41 -13.07
C GLU A 541 -20.17 11.91 -12.66
N LYS A 542 -20.87 12.56 -13.59
CA LYS A 542 -22.23 13.06 -13.39
C LYS A 542 -23.24 12.09 -13.97
N GLU A 543 -24.28 11.82 -13.19
CA GLU A 543 -25.41 10.96 -13.56
C GLU A 543 -26.18 11.48 -14.79
N ASP A 544 -26.22 12.80 -15.00
CA ASP A 544 -26.85 13.43 -16.17
C ASP A 544 -26.00 13.34 -17.46
N GLY A 545 -24.79 12.77 -17.39
CA GLY A 545 -23.87 12.66 -18.52
C GLY A 545 -23.18 13.96 -18.94
N SER A 546 -23.36 15.07 -18.21
CA SER A 546 -22.76 16.39 -18.53
C SER A 546 -21.31 16.54 -18.06
N GLY A 547 -20.68 15.46 -17.60
CA GLY A 547 -19.30 15.43 -17.13
C GLY A 547 -18.29 15.18 -18.25
N GLU A 548 -17.01 15.08 -17.87
CA GLU A 548 -15.98 14.55 -18.75
C GLU A 548 -16.27 13.07 -19.07
N LEU A 549 -15.99 12.66 -20.30
CA LEU A 549 -16.19 11.28 -20.74
C LEU A 549 -14.98 10.39 -20.41
N PHE A 550 -15.24 9.36 -19.61
CA PHE A 550 -14.31 8.30 -19.27
C PHE A 550 -14.51 7.10 -20.20
N THR A 551 -13.42 6.59 -20.74
CA THR A 551 -13.38 5.40 -21.62
C THR A 551 -12.27 4.46 -21.15
N LYS A 552 -12.08 3.33 -21.84
CA LYS A 552 -10.94 2.43 -21.60
C LYS A 552 -9.58 3.13 -21.64
N ASP A 553 -9.47 4.26 -22.33
CA ASP A 553 -8.24 5.02 -22.52
C ASP A 553 -8.07 6.17 -21.51
N SER A 554 -9.07 6.43 -20.67
CA SER A 554 -9.02 7.48 -19.65
C SER A 554 -8.19 7.03 -18.44
N LYS A 555 -7.42 7.97 -17.89
CA LYS A 555 -6.62 7.77 -16.68
C LYS A 555 -7.43 8.08 -15.43
N VAL A 556 -7.09 7.43 -14.32
CA VAL A 556 -7.75 7.65 -13.03
C VAL A 556 -6.72 8.01 -11.98
N GLU A 557 -6.92 9.15 -11.32
CA GLU A 557 -6.00 9.69 -10.30
C GLU A 557 -6.60 9.66 -8.88
N LYS A 558 -7.87 9.30 -8.75
CA LYS A 558 -8.59 9.24 -7.47
C LYS A 558 -9.74 8.25 -7.55
N ASN A 559 -10.26 7.82 -6.40
CA ASN A 559 -11.51 7.07 -6.34
C ASN A 559 -12.63 7.88 -7.02
N ILE A 560 -13.40 7.22 -7.89
CA ILE A 560 -14.35 7.88 -8.80
C ILE A 560 -15.62 7.05 -8.95
N THR A 561 -16.77 7.71 -9.06
CA THR A 561 -18.05 7.07 -9.42
C THR A 561 -18.43 7.48 -10.84
N LEU A 562 -18.82 6.51 -11.66
CA LEU A 562 -19.05 6.65 -13.08
C LEU A 562 -20.43 6.13 -13.48
N TYR A 563 -21.13 6.90 -14.30
CA TYR A 563 -22.46 6.62 -14.83
C TYR A 563 -22.39 6.47 -16.35
N PRO A 564 -23.14 5.55 -16.97
CA PRO A 564 -23.10 5.36 -18.41
C PRO A 564 -23.74 6.54 -19.13
N VAL A 565 -23.09 7.02 -20.20
CA VAL A 565 -23.59 8.11 -21.04
C VAL A 565 -24.09 7.54 -22.35
N PHE A 566 -25.35 7.84 -22.66
CA PHE A 566 -26.01 7.45 -23.89
C PHE A 566 -26.38 8.68 -24.71
N GLU A 567 -26.14 8.63 -26.02
CA GLU A 567 -26.64 9.62 -26.99
C GLU A 567 -27.73 8.96 -27.85
N GLU A 568 -28.68 9.73 -28.35
CA GLU A 568 -29.62 9.23 -29.36
C GLU A 568 -28.85 8.76 -30.61
N LYS A 569 -29.23 7.62 -31.18
CA LYS A 569 -28.73 7.18 -32.48
C LYS A 569 -29.15 8.24 -33.49
N LYS A 570 -28.20 8.80 -34.22
CA LYS A 570 -28.51 9.78 -35.26
C LYS A 570 -29.26 9.07 -36.39
N ASN A 571 -30.45 9.55 -36.69
CA ASN A 571 -31.25 9.09 -37.82
C ASN A 571 -30.51 9.37 -39.14
N THR A 572 -30.42 8.37 -40.02
CA THR A 572 -29.82 8.54 -41.34
C THR A 572 -30.90 8.99 -42.34
N PRO A 573 -30.62 9.93 -43.26
CA PRO A 573 -31.62 10.28 -44.26
C PRO A 573 -31.82 9.15 -45.29
N PRO A 574 -33.06 8.94 -45.79
CA PRO A 574 -33.36 7.87 -46.72
C PRO A 574 -32.72 8.07 -48.10
N VAL A 575 -32.60 7.01 -48.89
CA VAL A 575 -32.01 7.03 -50.24
C VAL A 575 -33.08 6.72 -51.29
N ILE A 576 -33.19 7.56 -52.34
CA ILE A 576 -34.10 7.34 -53.49
C ILE A 576 -33.33 6.75 -54.68
N ASN A 577 -33.73 5.56 -55.11
CA ASN A 577 -33.19 4.84 -56.25
C ASN A 577 -34.13 4.97 -57.45
N VAL A 578 -33.69 5.77 -58.43
CA VAL A 578 -34.37 6.05 -59.69
C VAL A 578 -33.36 6.69 -60.65
N GLU A 579 -33.49 6.40 -61.93
CA GLU A 579 -32.64 6.91 -63.01
C GLU A 579 -33.45 7.77 -63.99
N ASP A 580 -32.75 8.49 -64.86
CA ASP A 580 -33.36 9.24 -65.96
C ASP A 580 -34.06 8.29 -66.95
N LYS A 581 -35.15 8.75 -67.58
CA LYS A 581 -35.98 7.93 -68.48
C LYS A 581 -36.01 8.50 -69.89
N GLU A 582 -36.07 7.62 -70.89
CA GLU A 582 -36.29 7.99 -72.29
C GLU A 582 -37.64 7.45 -72.78
N LEU A 583 -38.39 8.30 -73.48
CA LEU A 583 -39.70 8.02 -74.06
C LEU A 583 -39.72 8.49 -75.52
N THR A 584 -40.68 8.01 -76.29
CA THR A 584 -41.04 8.54 -77.61
C THR A 584 -42.38 9.28 -77.55
N VAL A 585 -42.61 10.21 -78.48
CA VAL A 585 -43.86 10.98 -78.51
C VAL A 585 -45.08 10.06 -78.59
N GLY A 586 -45.96 10.20 -77.61
CA GLY A 586 -47.18 9.40 -77.45
C GLY A 586 -47.06 8.22 -76.49
N ASP A 587 -45.89 7.93 -75.93
CA ASP A 587 -45.73 6.90 -74.91
C ASP A 587 -46.46 7.28 -73.61
N THR A 588 -46.91 6.28 -72.87
CA THR A 588 -47.46 6.44 -71.52
C THR A 588 -46.33 6.61 -70.51
N PHE A 589 -46.49 7.52 -69.55
CA PHE A 589 -45.50 7.77 -68.49
C PHE A 589 -46.14 7.70 -67.11
N ASP A 590 -45.70 6.74 -66.28
CA ASP A 590 -46.00 6.70 -64.85
C ASP A 590 -44.78 7.22 -64.06
N PRO A 591 -44.92 8.33 -63.32
CA PRO A 591 -43.81 8.91 -62.56
C PRO A 591 -43.31 8.01 -61.42
N LEU A 592 -44.10 7.07 -60.90
CA LEU A 592 -43.67 6.19 -59.79
C LEU A 592 -43.18 4.81 -60.24
N GLU A 593 -43.33 4.48 -61.53
CA GLU A 593 -42.89 3.19 -62.04
C GLU A 593 -41.36 3.03 -61.90
N GLY A 594 -40.93 1.99 -61.18
CA GLY A 594 -39.52 1.66 -60.97
C GLY A 594 -38.77 2.56 -59.99
N VAL A 595 -39.47 3.46 -59.28
CA VAL A 595 -38.88 4.31 -58.24
C VAL A 595 -38.92 3.57 -56.90
N THR A 596 -37.77 3.39 -56.25
CA THR A 596 -37.70 2.78 -54.92
C THR A 596 -36.97 3.68 -53.93
N ALA A 597 -37.21 3.48 -52.64
CA ALA A 597 -36.53 4.20 -51.58
C ALA A 597 -36.24 3.27 -50.40
N THR A 598 -35.04 3.40 -49.84
CA THR A 598 -34.57 2.59 -48.71
C THR A 598 -33.91 3.46 -47.66
N ASP A 599 -34.07 3.08 -46.41
CA ASP A 599 -33.51 3.75 -45.23
C ASP A 599 -32.78 2.74 -44.32
N GLU A 600 -31.75 3.17 -43.59
CA GLU A 600 -30.98 2.27 -42.71
C GLU A 600 -31.82 1.81 -41.51
N GLU A 601 -32.63 2.71 -40.95
CA GLU A 601 -33.47 2.46 -39.77
C GLU A 601 -34.83 1.86 -40.14
N ASP A 602 -35.46 2.32 -41.22
CA ASP A 602 -36.83 1.92 -41.61
C ASP A 602 -36.92 0.84 -42.69
N GLY A 603 -35.81 0.51 -43.38
CA GLY A 603 -35.80 -0.48 -44.45
C GLY A 603 -36.42 0.03 -45.74
N ASP A 604 -37.32 -0.74 -46.38
CA ASP A 604 -37.98 -0.33 -47.63
C ASP A 604 -39.16 0.62 -47.35
N ILE A 605 -39.00 1.86 -47.79
CA ILE A 605 -39.99 2.94 -47.64
C ILE A 605 -40.49 3.44 -49.00
N SER A 606 -40.38 2.64 -50.06
CA SER A 606 -40.79 3.00 -51.42
C SER A 606 -42.26 3.45 -51.52
N GLY A 607 -43.13 2.91 -50.65
CA GLY A 607 -44.54 3.30 -50.58
C GLY A 607 -44.81 4.72 -50.06
N SER A 608 -43.81 5.36 -49.47
CA SER A 608 -43.88 6.72 -48.91
C SER A 608 -43.28 7.79 -49.83
N ILE A 609 -42.93 7.43 -51.07
CA ILE A 609 -42.36 8.37 -52.04
C ILE A 609 -43.45 9.34 -52.52
N GLU A 610 -43.15 10.63 -52.38
CA GLU A 610 -43.97 11.74 -52.88
C GLU A 610 -43.37 12.31 -54.17
N VAL A 611 -44.21 12.49 -55.20
CA VAL A 611 -43.82 13.23 -56.40
C VAL A 611 -44.12 14.71 -56.17
N LEU A 612 -43.08 15.50 -55.86
CA LEU A 612 -43.23 16.94 -55.60
C LEU A 612 -43.50 17.74 -56.87
N ASN A 613 -42.91 17.34 -57.99
CA ASN A 613 -43.10 17.98 -59.28
C ASN A 613 -43.02 16.96 -60.42
N ASN A 614 -43.93 17.07 -61.39
CA ASN A 614 -43.93 16.28 -62.62
C ASN A 614 -44.42 17.16 -63.77
N GLU A 615 -43.48 17.58 -64.62
CA GLU A 615 -43.76 18.45 -65.77
C GLU A 615 -43.74 17.68 -67.10
N VAL A 616 -43.71 16.34 -67.07
CA VAL A 616 -43.53 15.51 -68.27
C VAL A 616 -44.74 15.61 -69.21
N ASP A 617 -44.52 16.16 -70.40
CA ASP A 617 -45.50 16.18 -71.50
C ASP A 617 -45.05 15.21 -72.61
N THR A 618 -45.62 14.00 -72.62
CA THR A 618 -45.27 12.95 -73.58
C THR A 618 -45.75 13.24 -75.01
N THR A 619 -46.53 14.30 -75.23
CA THR A 619 -46.98 14.72 -76.56
C THR A 619 -45.98 15.65 -77.25
N LYS A 620 -45.01 16.19 -76.50
CA LYS A 620 -44.04 17.15 -76.99
C LYS A 620 -42.63 16.65 -76.77
N VAL A 621 -41.83 16.70 -77.84
CA VAL A 621 -40.38 16.44 -77.74
C VAL A 621 -39.75 17.45 -76.78
N GLY A 622 -38.98 16.95 -75.81
CA GLY A 622 -38.38 17.79 -74.78
C GLY A 622 -37.74 16.98 -73.65
N ILE A 623 -37.00 17.69 -72.78
CA ILE A 623 -36.45 17.14 -71.55
C ILE A 623 -37.22 17.76 -70.38
N TYR A 624 -37.87 16.91 -69.59
CA TYR A 624 -38.74 17.31 -68.50
C TYR A 624 -38.16 16.87 -67.16
N LYS A 625 -38.49 17.58 -66.08
CA LYS A 625 -38.01 17.28 -64.73
C LYS A 625 -39.09 16.56 -63.92
N VAL A 626 -38.68 15.54 -63.18
CA VAL A 626 -39.50 14.92 -62.14
C VAL A 626 -38.72 14.96 -60.84
N THR A 627 -39.34 15.46 -59.77
CA THR A 627 -38.70 15.58 -58.45
C THR A 627 -39.45 14.74 -57.43
N TYR A 628 -38.74 13.82 -56.79
CA TYR A 628 -39.23 12.94 -55.76
C TYR A 628 -38.74 13.39 -54.40
N LYS A 629 -39.56 13.20 -53.36
CA LYS A 629 -39.18 13.32 -51.96
C LYS A 629 -39.61 12.07 -51.22
N VAL A 630 -38.80 11.61 -50.30
CA VAL A 630 -39.20 10.59 -49.34
C VAL A 630 -38.78 11.05 -47.94
N THR A 631 -39.63 10.78 -46.95
CA THR A 631 -39.39 11.12 -45.55
C THR A 631 -39.49 9.84 -44.75
N ASP A 632 -38.52 9.59 -43.89
CA ASP A 632 -38.50 8.44 -42.98
C ASP A 632 -39.44 8.65 -41.78
N SER A 633 -39.56 7.63 -40.93
CA SER A 633 -40.44 7.62 -39.76
C SER A 633 -40.01 8.60 -38.65
N GLN A 634 -38.72 8.96 -38.62
CA GLN A 634 -38.10 9.90 -37.67
C GLN A 634 -38.03 11.34 -38.20
N GLY A 635 -38.51 11.58 -39.42
CA GLY A 635 -38.70 12.88 -40.06
C GLY A 635 -37.53 13.39 -40.90
N ALA A 636 -36.45 12.62 -41.13
CA ALA A 636 -35.44 13.05 -42.11
C ALA A 636 -35.93 12.78 -43.54
N SER A 637 -35.56 13.66 -44.48
CA SER A 637 -36.05 13.60 -45.86
C SER A 637 -34.92 13.70 -46.87
N THR A 638 -35.09 13.02 -47.99
CA THR A 638 -34.23 13.16 -49.18
C THR A 638 -35.07 13.57 -50.37
N THR A 639 -34.50 14.39 -51.25
CA THR A 639 -35.11 14.81 -52.52
C THR A 639 -34.18 14.45 -53.67
N LYS A 640 -34.73 13.90 -54.75
CA LYS A 640 -34.00 13.55 -55.97
C LYS A 640 -34.75 13.99 -57.21
N THR A 641 -34.07 14.64 -58.13
CA THR A 641 -34.62 15.04 -59.43
C THR A 641 -34.03 14.17 -60.53
N ILE A 642 -34.87 13.65 -61.40
CA ILE A 642 -34.49 12.97 -62.64
C ILE A 642 -34.97 13.77 -63.85
N TYR A 643 -34.44 13.40 -65.01
CA TYR A 643 -34.84 13.92 -66.30
C TYR A 643 -35.55 12.84 -67.13
N VAL A 644 -36.63 13.25 -67.79
CA VAL A 644 -37.38 12.41 -68.73
C VAL A 644 -37.29 13.04 -70.11
N THR A 645 -36.65 12.35 -71.05
CA THR A 645 -36.43 12.80 -72.42
C THR A 645 -37.46 12.18 -73.36
N VAL A 646 -38.26 13.01 -74.05
CA VAL A 646 -39.25 12.57 -75.04
C VAL A 646 -38.70 12.81 -76.45
N ASN A 647 -38.50 11.74 -77.21
CA ASN A 647 -37.90 11.72 -78.56
C ASN A 647 -38.99 11.65 -79.67
N PRO A 648 -38.72 12.16 -80.88
CA PRO A 648 -39.67 12.12 -82.00
C PRO A 648 -39.93 10.70 -82.53
N LYS A 649 -41.14 10.44 -83.04
CA LYS A 649 -41.53 9.18 -83.69
C LYS A 649 -41.09 9.15 -85.15
N GLN A 650 -40.42 8.09 -85.59
CA GLN A 650 -39.83 7.98 -86.93
C GLN A 650 -40.83 7.42 -87.97
N GLU A 651 -40.88 8.00 -89.18
CA GLU A 651 -41.69 7.49 -90.32
C GLU A 651 -40.83 6.74 -91.37
N VAL A 652 -41.44 5.77 -92.06
CA VAL A 652 -40.81 4.92 -93.09
C VAL A 652 -41.15 5.48 -94.49
N LEU A 653 -40.15 5.59 -95.37
CA LEU A 653 -40.30 6.13 -96.73
C LEU A 653 -40.79 5.06 -97.74
N ASN A 654 -41.61 5.47 -98.71
CA ASN A 654 -42.10 4.65 -99.84
C ASN A 654 -41.00 4.35 -100.87
N GLU A 655 -40.91 3.12 -101.39
CA GLU A 655 -39.98 2.76 -102.47
C GLU A 655 -40.62 2.98 -103.85
N VAL A 656 -39.82 3.02 -104.93
CA VAL A 656 -40.33 3.21 -106.30
C VAL A 656 -40.62 1.85 -106.97
N PRO A 657 -41.66 1.74 -107.82
CA PRO A 657 -42.03 0.48 -108.45
C PRO A 657 -41.01 0.03 -109.51
N VAL A 658 -40.98 -1.26 -109.83
CA VAL A 658 -40.06 -1.87 -110.81
C VAL A 658 -40.85 -2.48 -111.97
N ILE A 659 -40.44 -2.20 -113.22
CA ILE A 659 -41.02 -2.83 -114.42
C ILE A 659 -40.10 -3.97 -114.91
N ASP A 660 -40.63 -5.17 -115.06
CA ASP A 660 -39.98 -6.25 -115.80
C ASP A 660 -40.56 -6.38 -117.22
N ALA A 661 -39.66 -6.34 -118.19
CA ALA A 661 -39.94 -6.25 -119.61
C ALA A 661 -38.65 -6.55 -120.34
N SER A 662 -38.71 -7.34 -121.41
CA SER A 662 -37.53 -7.77 -122.18
C SER A 662 -37.72 -7.50 -123.67
N ASP A 663 -36.60 -7.30 -124.36
CA ASP A 663 -36.56 -7.16 -125.81
C ASP A 663 -37.13 -8.39 -126.52
N ARG A 664 -37.75 -8.18 -127.67
CA ARG A 664 -38.45 -9.22 -128.43
C ARG A 664 -37.92 -9.35 -129.85
N VAL A 665 -38.04 -10.54 -130.42
CA VAL A 665 -37.73 -10.82 -131.82
C VAL A 665 -38.95 -11.45 -132.48
N LEU A 666 -39.39 -10.86 -133.58
CA LEU A 666 -40.53 -11.30 -134.38
C LEU A 666 -40.08 -11.61 -135.82
N THR A 667 -40.83 -12.44 -136.53
CA THR A 667 -40.69 -12.63 -137.98
C THR A 667 -41.67 -11.70 -138.70
N GLU A 668 -41.30 -11.24 -139.89
CA GLU A 668 -42.14 -10.36 -140.71
C GLU A 668 -43.55 -10.93 -140.91
N GLY A 669 -44.56 -10.18 -140.44
CA GLY A 669 -45.97 -10.55 -140.44
C GLY A 669 -46.50 -11.23 -139.17
N ASP A 670 -45.66 -11.48 -138.17
CA ASP A 670 -46.12 -12.02 -136.87
C ASP A 670 -47.05 -11.03 -136.14
N ALA A 671 -48.02 -11.56 -135.39
CA ALA A 671 -48.81 -10.76 -134.47
C ALA A 671 -47.94 -10.29 -133.30
N PHE A 672 -48.12 -9.03 -132.86
CA PHE A 672 -47.40 -8.45 -131.73
C PHE A 672 -48.36 -7.84 -130.73
N ASP A 673 -48.41 -8.39 -129.53
CA ASP A 673 -49.08 -7.78 -128.38
C ASP A 673 -48.06 -7.01 -127.54
N VAL A 674 -48.31 -5.70 -127.41
CA VAL A 674 -47.40 -4.76 -126.77
C VAL A 674 -47.27 -4.98 -125.26
N LEU A 675 -48.24 -5.61 -124.59
CA LEU A 675 -48.23 -5.84 -123.14
C LEU A 675 -47.99 -7.30 -122.76
N GLU A 676 -47.93 -8.22 -123.72
CA GLU A 676 -47.58 -9.61 -123.43
C GLU A 676 -46.28 -9.65 -122.61
N GLY A 677 -46.16 -10.50 -121.59
CA GLY A 677 -44.94 -10.69 -120.79
C GLY A 677 -44.30 -9.43 -120.15
N VAL A 678 -45.02 -8.31 -120.02
CA VAL A 678 -44.58 -7.13 -119.27
C VAL A 678 -45.25 -7.16 -117.90
N THR A 679 -44.47 -7.10 -116.82
CA THR A 679 -44.98 -7.07 -115.44
C THR A 679 -44.38 -5.90 -114.68
N ALA A 680 -45.01 -5.51 -113.58
CA ALA A 680 -44.51 -4.48 -112.68
C ALA A 680 -44.84 -4.82 -111.23
N THR A 681 -43.89 -4.61 -110.33
CA THR A 681 -44.04 -4.87 -108.89
C THR A 681 -43.49 -3.72 -108.05
N ASP A 682 -44.13 -3.47 -106.92
CA ASP A 682 -43.71 -2.52 -105.89
C ASP A 682 -43.61 -3.22 -104.51
N LYS A 683 -42.77 -2.72 -103.60
CA LYS A 683 -42.57 -3.36 -102.29
C LYS A 683 -43.77 -3.17 -101.38
N GLU A 684 -44.40 -2.00 -101.43
CA GLU A 684 -45.56 -1.66 -100.60
C GLU A 684 -46.87 -2.10 -101.27
N ASP A 685 -46.98 -1.99 -102.60
CA ASP A 685 -48.23 -2.29 -103.33
C ASP A 685 -48.29 -3.69 -103.98
N GLY A 686 -47.19 -4.43 -104.06
CA GLY A 686 -47.16 -5.76 -104.66
C GLY A 686 -47.20 -5.75 -106.20
N ASP A 687 -47.95 -6.66 -106.83
CA ASP A 687 -48.07 -6.73 -108.29
C ASP A 687 -48.99 -5.65 -108.84
N ILE A 688 -48.40 -4.71 -109.59
CA ILE A 688 -49.09 -3.58 -110.22
C ILE A 688 -49.02 -3.64 -111.75
N SER A 689 -48.77 -4.83 -112.32
CA SER A 689 -48.68 -5.05 -113.77
C SER A 689 -49.90 -4.54 -114.54
N GLY A 690 -51.09 -4.60 -113.94
CA GLY A 690 -52.33 -4.08 -114.53
C GLY A 690 -52.38 -2.56 -114.71
N SER A 691 -51.47 -1.82 -114.07
CA SER A 691 -51.35 -0.36 -114.12
C SER A 691 -50.23 0.10 -115.07
N ILE A 692 -49.64 -0.81 -115.85
CA ILE A 692 -48.61 -0.44 -116.83
C ILE A 692 -49.24 0.36 -117.97
N GLU A 693 -48.71 1.56 -118.19
CA GLU A 693 -49.05 2.45 -119.29
C GLU A 693 -47.99 2.31 -120.41
N VAL A 694 -48.44 2.11 -121.65
CA VAL A 694 -47.55 2.14 -122.83
C VAL A 694 -47.43 3.59 -123.30
N LEU A 695 -46.28 4.22 -123.04
CA LEU A 695 -46.03 5.61 -123.45
C LEU A 695 -45.70 5.74 -124.94
N ASN A 696 -45.01 4.75 -125.51
CA ASN A 696 -44.66 4.75 -126.93
C ASN A 696 -44.61 3.32 -127.48
N ASN A 697 -45.09 3.11 -128.70
CA ASN A 697 -45.01 1.85 -129.44
C ASN A 697 -44.88 2.14 -130.94
N GLU A 698 -43.68 1.97 -131.49
CA GLU A 698 -43.38 2.25 -132.89
C GLU A 698 -43.28 0.96 -133.73
N VAL A 699 -43.67 -0.19 -133.19
CA VAL A 699 -43.44 -1.50 -133.81
C VAL A 699 -44.30 -1.69 -135.06
N ASP A 700 -43.65 -1.76 -136.23
CA ASP A 700 -44.26 -2.16 -137.51
C ASP A 700 -43.81 -3.57 -137.89
N THR A 701 -44.67 -4.57 -137.65
CA THR A 701 -44.36 -5.99 -137.89
C THR A 701 -44.28 -6.36 -139.36
N THR A 702 -44.65 -5.46 -140.27
CA THR A 702 -44.56 -5.66 -141.73
C THR A 702 -43.23 -5.20 -142.32
N LYS A 703 -42.40 -4.51 -141.54
CA LYS A 703 -41.10 -4.00 -141.98
C LYS A 703 -39.99 -4.53 -141.07
N VAL A 704 -39.02 -5.19 -141.69
CA VAL A 704 -37.78 -5.60 -141.00
C VAL A 704 -37.08 -4.37 -140.41
N GLY A 705 -36.82 -4.41 -139.10
CA GLY A 705 -36.31 -3.27 -138.35
C GLY A 705 -36.26 -3.53 -136.85
N ILE A 706 -35.67 -2.59 -136.09
CA ILE A 706 -35.70 -2.60 -134.63
C ILE A 706 -36.51 -1.39 -134.19
N TYR A 707 -37.57 -1.65 -133.42
CA TYR A 707 -38.53 -0.66 -132.96
C TYR A 707 -38.51 -0.54 -131.44
N LYS A 708 -38.86 0.63 -130.91
CA LYS A 708 -38.87 0.89 -129.47
C LYS A 708 -40.29 0.81 -128.90
N VAL A 709 -40.39 0.26 -127.70
CA VAL A 709 -41.59 0.33 -126.85
C VAL A 709 -41.20 0.83 -125.47
N THR A 710 -41.89 1.83 -124.95
CA THR A 710 -41.63 2.40 -123.62
C THR A 710 -42.86 2.24 -122.73
N TYR A 711 -42.64 1.67 -121.54
CA TYR A 711 -43.63 1.45 -120.50
C TYR A 711 -43.42 2.40 -119.32
N LYS A 712 -44.49 2.75 -118.61
CA LYS A 712 -44.49 3.46 -117.33
C LYS A 712 -45.41 2.75 -116.34
N VAL A 713 -45.05 2.74 -115.07
CA VAL A 713 -45.94 2.32 -113.98
C VAL A 713 -45.80 3.29 -112.81
N THR A 714 -46.89 3.53 -112.07
CA THR A 714 -46.94 4.41 -110.90
C THR A 714 -47.60 3.65 -109.74
N ASP A 715 -47.02 3.73 -108.55
CA ASP A 715 -47.52 3.11 -107.33
C ASP A 715 -48.68 3.92 -106.68
N SER A 716 -49.29 3.41 -105.61
CA SER A 716 -50.43 4.04 -104.92
C SER A 716 -50.06 5.32 -104.17
N GLN A 717 -48.77 5.49 -103.83
CA GLN A 717 -48.22 6.66 -103.14
C GLN A 717 -47.65 7.70 -104.11
N GLY A 718 -47.74 7.46 -105.42
CA GLY A 718 -47.43 8.39 -106.51
C GLY A 718 -46.01 8.29 -107.07
N ALA A 719 -45.19 7.32 -106.65
CA ALA A 719 -43.86 7.11 -107.20
C ALA A 719 -43.93 6.33 -108.52
N SER A 720 -43.10 6.67 -109.52
CA SER A 720 -43.21 6.11 -110.87
C SER A 720 -41.86 5.66 -111.45
N THR A 721 -41.90 4.62 -112.28
CA THR A 721 -40.74 4.11 -113.05
C THR A 721 -41.10 3.96 -114.53
N THR A 722 -40.10 4.09 -115.41
CA THR A 722 -40.23 3.86 -116.86
C THR A 722 -39.19 2.86 -117.36
N LYS A 723 -39.55 2.03 -118.35
CA LYS A 723 -38.66 1.05 -118.98
C LYS A 723 -38.90 0.99 -120.48
N THR A 724 -37.82 0.98 -121.26
CA THR A 724 -37.89 0.85 -122.73
C THR A 724 -37.30 -0.48 -123.16
N ILE A 725 -38.00 -1.18 -124.06
CA ILE A 725 -37.53 -2.40 -124.73
C ILE A 725 -37.45 -2.18 -126.24
N TYR A 726 -36.78 -3.10 -126.91
CA TYR A 726 -36.62 -3.14 -128.35
C TYR A 726 -37.28 -4.39 -128.95
N VAL A 727 -38.03 -4.20 -130.03
CA VAL A 727 -38.67 -5.28 -130.78
C VAL A 727 -38.04 -5.34 -132.17
N THR A 728 -37.38 -6.45 -132.47
CA THR A 728 -36.67 -6.69 -133.73
C THR A 728 -37.49 -7.56 -134.66
N VAL A 729 -37.88 -7.06 -135.83
CA VAL A 729 -38.60 -7.83 -136.87
C VAL A 729 -37.59 -8.32 -137.90
N LYS A 730 -37.56 -9.63 -138.19
CA LYS A 730 -36.62 -10.29 -139.14
C LYS A 730 -37.36 -10.85 -140.38
N SER A 731 -36.67 -10.91 -141.52
CA SER A 731 -37.22 -11.40 -142.80
C SER A 731 -37.53 -12.90 -142.80
N LYS A 732 -38.60 -13.32 -143.49
CA LYS A 732 -39.00 -14.73 -143.64
C LYS A 732 -38.06 -15.48 -144.60
N THR A 733 -37.22 -16.39 -144.11
CA THR A 733 -36.31 -17.21 -144.95
C THR A 733 -37.05 -18.39 -145.59
N GLY A 734 -37.04 -18.49 -146.92
CA GLY A 734 -37.58 -19.62 -147.69
C GLY A 734 -36.53 -20.69 -148.03
N SER A 735 -36.93 -21.96 -147.98
CA SER A 735 -36.26 -23.10 -148.61
C SER A 735 -37.26 -23.83 -149.52
N ALA A 736 -36.75 -24.30 -150.65
CA ALA A 736 -37.44 -24.64 -151.89
C ALA A 736 -38.01 -26.07 -152.00
N GLU A 737 -38.79 -26.22 -153.08
CA GLU A 737 -39.38 -27.40 -153.77
C GLU A 737 -40.64 -28.04 -153.20
#